data_AF-A0A6J8B5E1-F1
#
_entry.id   AF-A0A6J8B5E1-F1
#
_cell.length_a   1.000
_cell.length_b   1.000
_cell.length_c   1.000
_cell.angle_alpha   90.00
_cell.angle_beta   90.00
_cell.angle_gamma   90.00
#
_symmetry.space_group_name_H-M   'P 1'
#
loop_
_entity.id
_entity.type
_entity.pdbx_description
1 polymer ?
#
loop_
_entity_poly.entity_id
_entity_poly.type
_entity_poly.pdbx_seq_one_letter_code
_entity_poly.pdbx_strand_id
1 'polypeptide(L)'
;MGSAVNDFAGEFDKQRFQTVDDACKVSFKNFYMAKVDLKAAYRSVRISKQSQKVTGIKWAFPDGGAASWYLNKVLLEDVQTGERYLFLCNEWLSLDHDDGKIQSIIPVVDTKETKQFSFLFNEQTRENTTESHLWLSVGLRPEPSNFSRLQRLACCLTLLFLTMISNAMFYGQGTESSQVSLGPLNFSLAGIYISFISLLLTIPVMLMITYLFRKSFHLRKDTAMSDMERLTISNGGDEHTLPWGCQIIAWALVVSAVVLSGFFVILYSMEWGKTKSEEWLLCFFLSFFESMFVMDPLKIIVIATAFAYISRRAKQEKNVVYNKELLLEGIKKKATSPVSYFIDTFRKESSPLNPEIVSKLKVQRKEVLKAEHIFTELILYAVFLTVLYLISFSNRDVQWYYSKQHIEQQLVVSNKQIISMDTMRFENVKSTADFYTWLSDTLVPFVFPKQSYYAENLTAYYRQYLQDQVNFRLGPIRLRQVRAVEINCPVQFWDDDITCYDKYSLVREDDTSYCVGWESGPCVREEAVYNITSAAWKFASAVDIWGLPTTGLHSTYSGGGYLADFGVNFEISRQMLNDLNKYVWIDRKTRAVFTEFTLYNVNENLFVYLSFLCEFPEVGGVLLTPSIQFFRPYQHVGSYGLFVFICEIFILLSFILFMVRMIITICKEGVRFLKEMWNVFDLFIVILFFIGFIMYVGRCVMINKNMDAFHKNIYKFVNFGHLATWDEMLNVVIAILIFLTTIRLMRVLNYSTRVTQLATVLSHVAKDLFGCFTLFFIVYMAFVGFGHLIFGRHLVTYKTLLVSVTTITNAIIGKNSIDDLFVTAPVLGHIYYFLFVLFVIWILMTMLCATLNMGIREVRKKSVALPTPYGILNLTSNLCNQVIASVLMLNPKHHSNVKENQSVGNFSEVINYQTKDLDLKDLFIDEFHPSQNFLYDKPKKKKIILNAPQCHYIQKKEI
;
A
#
# COMPACT_ATOMS: atom_id res chain seq x y z
N MET A 1 -41.85 -13.85 -0.66
CA MET A 1 -43.13 -13.12 -0.54
C MET A 1 -42.85 -11.79 0.11
N GLY A 2 -42.67 -10.75 -0.70
CA GLY A 2 -42.38 -9.39 -0.25
C GLY A 2 -43.28 -8.43 -1.00
N SER A 3 -44.20 -7.81 -0.27
CA SER A 3 -44.96 -6.60 -0.63
C SER A 3 -46.04 -6.40 0.43
N ALA A 4 -45.83 -5.52 1.42
CA ALA A 4 -46.90 -5.00 2.30
C ALA A 4 -46.48 -3.91 3.32
N VAL A 5 -45.20 -3.53 3.45
CA VAL A 5 -44.78 -2.63 4.55
C VAL A 5 -44.60 -1.16 4.12
N ASN A 6 -44.61 -0.85 2.82
CA ASN A 6 -44.33 0.51 2.35
C ASN A 6 -45.55 1.37 1.97
N ASP A 7 -46.78 0.83 2.00
CA ASP A 7 -47.95 1.58 1.52
C ASP A 7 -48.65 2.46 2.56
N PHE A 8 -48.28 2.40 3.85
CA PHE A 8 -48.91 3.20 4.90
C PHE A 8 -48.17 4.50 5.28
N ALA A 9 -47.03 4.80 4.65
CA ALA A 9 -46.25 5.99 4.95
C ALA A 9 -46.66 7.23 4.11
N GLY A 10 -47.54 7.07 3.12
CA GLY A 10 -47.83 8.12 2.11
C GLY A 10 -48.94 9.11 2.46
N GLU A 11 -49.72 8.91 3.53
CA GLU A 11 -51.00 9.64 3.69
C GLU A 11 -51.01 10.76 4.74
N PHE A 12 -49.91 11.04 5.44
CA PHE A 12 -49.86 12.09 6.48
C PHE A 12 -49.13 13.38 6.09
N ASP A 13 -48.51 13.46 4.91
CA ASP A 13 -47.66 14.60 4.53
C ASP A 13 -48.41 15.84 3.99
N LYS A 14 -49.75 15.91 4.14
CA LYS A 14 -50.54 17.10 3.74
C LYS A 14 -51.59 17.51 4.77
N GLN A 15 -51.18 17.80 6.00
CA GLN A 15 -51.99 18.61 6.91
C GLN A 15 -51.12 19.69 7.56
N ARG A 16 -51.30 20.96 7.15
CA ARG A 16 -50.78 22.12 7.89
C ARG A 16 -51.66 22.31 9.12
N PHE A 17 -51.15 21.92 10.28
CA PHE A 17 -51.79 22.17 11.57
C PHE A 17 -51.65 23.66 11.94
N GLN A 18 -52.77 24.32 12.26
CA GLN A 18 -52.79 25.76 12.59
C GLN A 18 -52.39 26.04 14.05
N THR A 19 -52.46 25.05 14.94
CA THR A 19 -51.94 25.12 16.32
C THR A 19 -51.31 23.79 16.74
N VAL A 20 -50.31 23.84 17.62
CA VAL A 20 -49.57 22.66 18.12
C VAL A 20 -50.48 21.74 18.95
N ASP A 21 -51.48 22.31 19.63
CA ASP A 21 -52.46 21.54 20.43
C ASP A 21 -53.39 20.67 19.57
N ASP A 22 -53.73 21.10 18.36
CA ASP A 22 -54.55 20.31 17.44
C ASP A 22 -53.77 19.15 16.80
N ALA A 23 -52.47 19.34 16.56
CA ALA A 23 -51.57 18.26 16.12
C ALA A 23 -51.38 17.21 17.23
N CYS A 24 -51.27 17.63 18.49
CA CYS A 24 -51.08 16.75 19.64
C CYS A 24 -52.31 15.90 19.96
N LYS A 25 -53.53 16.46 19.86
CA LYS A 25 -54.79 15.73 20.10
C LYS A 25 -55.05 14.60 19.10
N VAL A 26 -54.56 14.74 17.86
CA VAL A 26 -54.72 13.73 16.80
C VAL A 26 -53.57 12.73 16.82
N SER A 27 -52.33 13.17 17.09
CA SER A 27 -51.14 12.32 16.99
C SER A 27 -50.88 11.40 18.19
N PHE A 28 -51.44 11.67 19.39
CA PHE A 28 -51.02 11.00 20.63
C PHE A 28 -52.12 10.33 21.47
N LYS A 29 -53.32 10.09 20.93
CA LYS A 29 -54.50 9.60 21.67
C LYS A 29 -54.34 8.28 22.45
N ASN A 30 -53.27 7.49 22.23
CA ASN A 30 -53.05 6.18 22.87
C ASN A 30 -51.68 6.04 23.58
N PHE A 31 -51.07 7.15 24.01
CA PHE A 31 -49.76 7.12 24.67
C PHE A 31 -49.84 7.55 26.14
N TYR A 32 -49.20 6.79 27.03
CA TYR A 32 -49.11 7.10 28.47
C TYR A 32 -47.68 7.51 28.84
N MET A 33 -47.55 8.50 29.74
CA MET A 33 -46.26 8.99 30.26
C MET A 33 -45.94 8.34 31.62
N ALA A 34 -44.69 7.91 31.80
CA ALA A 34 -44.18 7.37 33.05
C ALA A 34 -42.89 8.09 33.48
N LYS A 35 -42.68 8.27 34.79
CA LYS A 35 -41.60 9.05 35.41
C LYS A 35 -40.40 8.15 35.77
N VAL A 36 -39.17 8.56 35.44
CA VAL A 36 -37.90 7.89 35.82
C VAL A 36 -36.84 8.95 36.19
N ASP A 37 -35.95 8.61 37.13
CA ASP A 37 -34.95 9.47 37.81
C ASP A 37 -33.79 10.04 36.92
N LEU A 38 -33.89 9.97 35.59
CA LEU A 38 -32.91 10.56 34.68
C LEU A 38 -33.38 11.97 34.27
N LYS A 39 -32.64 13.00 34.70
CA LYS A 39 -32.96 14.44 34.58
C LYS A 39 -33.21 14.99 33.15
N ALA A 40 -33.21 14.21 32.07
CA ALA A 40 -33.11 14.74 30.70
C ALA A 40 -33.70 13.85 29.59
N ALA A 41 -34.77 13.07 29.79
CA ALA A 41 -35.36 12.24 28.71
C ALA A 41 -36.89 12.40 28.58
N TYR A 42 -37.37 12.57 27.35
CA TYR A 42 -38.80 12.52 26.98
C TYR A 42 -39.16 11.12 26.51
N ARG A 43 -40.28 10.57 27.01
CA ARG A 43 -40.73 9.21 26.66
C ARG A 43 -42.23 9.13 26.46
N SER A 44 -42.67 8.42 25.43
CA SER A 44 -44.06 8.02 25.27
C SER A 44 -44.19 6.52 24.99
N VAL A 45 -45.11 5.86 25.70
CA VAL A 45 -45.34 4.41 25.61
C VAL A 45 -46.57 4.14 24.75
N ARG A 46 -46.44 3.37 23.67
CA ARG A 46 -47.54 3.03 22.76
C ARG A 46 -48.30 1.81 23.29
N ILE A 47 -49.59 1.97 23.57
CA ILE A 47 -50.46 0.88 24.02
C ILE A 47 -51.36 0.41 22.88
N SER A 48 -51.45 -0.90 22.65
CA SER A 48 -52.38 -1.48 21.69
C SER A 48 -53.83 -1.29 22.13
N LYS A 49 -54.69 -0.80 21.23
CA LYS A 49 -56.13 -0.63 21.50
C LYS A 49 -56.87 -1.94 21.75
N GLN A 50 -56.38 -3.06 21.24
CA GLN A 50 -57.07 -4.36 21.33
C GLN A 50 -56.64 -5.20 22.54
N SER A 51 -55.37 -5.14 22.94
CA SER A 51 -54.83 -6.01 23.99
C SER A 51 -54.46 -5.27 25.28
N GLN A 52 -54.52 -3.94 25.31
CA GLN A 52 -53.97 -3.09 26.37
C GLN A 52 -52.50 -3.37 26.73
N LYS A 53 -51.77 -4.13 25.89
CA LYS A 53 -50.36 -4.40 26.08
C LYS A 53 -49.51 -3.31 25.46
N VAL A 54 -48.33 -3.11 26.04
CA VAL A 54 -47.33 -2.20 25.48
C VAL A 54 -46.82 -2.78 24.17
N THR A 55 -46.71 -1.96 23.13
CA THR A 55 -46.30 -2.38 21.77
C THR A 55 -45.01 -1.72 21.29
N GLY A 56 -44.69 -0.54 21.84
CA GLY A 56 -43.50 0.20 21.44
C GLY A 56 -43.24 1.38 22.38
N ILE A 57 -42.04 1.90 22.33
CA ILE A 57 -41.61 3.05 23.12
C ILE A 57 -40.93 4.07 22.25
N LYS A 58 -41.37 5.32 22.33
CA LYS A 58 -40.66 6.45 21.74
C LYS A 58 -39.74 7.02 22.80
N TRP A 59 -38.44 7.02 22.51
CA TRP A 59 -37.42 7.60 23.37
C TRP A 59 -36.77 8.80 22.66
N ALA A 60 -36.71 9.95 23.33
CA ALA A 60 -36.11 11.16 22.79
C ALA A 60 -35.42 11.98 23.91
N PHE A 61 -34.27 12.57 23.61
CA PHE A 61 -33.60 13.49 24.53
C PHE A 61 -34.03 14.95 24.24
N PRO A 62 -34.51 15.73 25.22
CA PRO A 62 -34.95 17.11 25.01
C PRO A 62 -33.80 18.04 24.67
N ASP A 63 -32.58 17.80 25.17
CA ASP A 63 -31.46 18.77 25.15
C ASP A 63 -30.76 18.95 23.78
N GLY A 64 -31.45 18.73 22.67
CA GLY A 64 -30.98 19.17 21.34
C GLY A 64 -29.68 18.54 20.84
N GLY A 65 -29.16 17.50 21.48
CA GLY A 65 -27.99 16.75 20.99
C GLY A 65 -26.62 17.29 21.39
N ALA A 66 -26.49 18.06 22.48
CA ALA A 66 -25.17 18.45 22.99
C ALA A 66 -24.35 17.25 23.55
N ALA A 67 -25.01 16.14 23.88
CA ALA A 67 -24.37 14.91 24.35
C ALA A 67 -24.81 13.70 23.50
N SER A 68 -23.86 12.87 23.09
CA SER A 68 -24.12 11.61 22.38
C SER A 68 -24.52 10.51 23.37
N TRP A 69 -25.72 9.95 23.23
CA TRP A 69 -26.24 8.89 24.11
C TRP A 69 -26.33 7.56 23.38
N TYR A 70 -25.75 6.50 23.95
CA TYR A 70 -25.97 5.13 23.50
C TYR A 70 -27.07 4.46 24.31
N LEU A 71 -28.21 4.17 23.68
CA LEU A 71 -29.31 3.49 24.34
C LEU A 71 -29.19 1.98 24.11
N ASN A 72 -28.66 1.25 25.10
CA ASN A 72 -28.46 -0.20 25.00
C ASN A 72 -29.80 -0.96 25.06
N LYS A 73 -30.46 -0.94 26.22
CA LYS A 73 -31.76 -1.57 26.45
C LYS A 73 -32.59 -0.74 27.40
N VAL A 74 -33.91 -0.89 27.29
CA VAL A 74 -34.87 -0.26 28.18
C VAL A 74 -35.77 -1.36 28.74
N LEU A 75 -35.76 -1.52 30.06
CA LEU A 75 -36.67 -2.40 30.78
C LEU A 75 -37.84 -1.57 31.29
N LEU A 76 -39.06 -2.00 31.02
CA LEU A 76 -40.27 -1.38 31.56
C LEU A 76 -41.01 -2.44 32.36
N GLU A 77 -41.20 -2.20 33.65
CA GLU A 77 -41.99 -3.06 34.52
C GLU A 77 -43.27 -2.32 34.87
N ASP A 78 -44.41 -2.94 34.59
CA ASP A 78 -45.70 -2.41 35.02
C ASP A 78 -45.85 -2.67 36.52
N VAL A 79 -45.91 -1.59 37.31
CA VAL A 79 -45.98 -1.65 38.77
C VAL A 79 -47.29 -2.27 39.25
N GLN A 80 -48.37 -2.20 38.46
CA GLN A 80 -49.67 -2.74 38.83
C GLN A 80 -49.79 -4.23 38.49
N THR A 81 -49.37 -4.64 37.29
CA THR A 81 -49.49 -6.03 36.82
C THR A 81 -48.26 -6.90 37.11
N GLY A 82 -47.09 -6.29 37.34
CA GLY A 82 -45.81 -6.99 37.48
C GLY A 82 -45.21 -7.50 36.17
N GLU A 83 -45.85 -7.23 35.01
CA GLU A 83 -45.31 -7.66 33.71
C GLU A 83 -44.09 -6.81 33.31
N ARG A 84 -43.02 -7.48 32.84
CA ARG A 84 -41.80 -6.84 32.33
C ARG A 84 -41.78 -6.84 30.81
N TYR A 85 -41.61 -5.67 30.22
CA TYR A 85 -41.42 -5.42 28.80
C TYR A 85 -39.98 -5.02 28.55
N LEU A 86 -39.27 -5.79 27.70
CA LEU A 86 -37.92 -5.48 27.27
C LEU A 86 -37.95 -4.80 25.91
N PHE A 87 -37.27 -3.66 25.82
CA PHE A 87 -37.03 -2.93 24.59
C PHE A 87 -35.53 -2.92 24.33
N LEU A 88 -35.12 -3.39 23.16
CA LEU A 88 -33.73 -3.41 22.75
C LEU A 88 -33.53 -2.32 21.71
N CYS A 89 -32.69 -1.34 22.00
CA CYS A 89 -32.42 -0.23 21.09
C CYS A 89 -31.05 -0.40 20.44
N ASN A 90 -29.99 -0.59 21.22
CA ASN A 90 -28.60 -0.71 20.74
C ASN A 90 -28.15 0.40 19.76
N GLU A 91 -28.77 1.58 19.79
CA GLU A 91 -28.49 2.69 18.86
C GLU A 91 -27.93 3.90 19.59
N TRP A 92 -27.07 4.64 18.89
CA TRP A 92 -26.70 5.99 19.26
C TRP A 92 -27.82 6.98 18.91
N LEU A 93 -28.37 7.64 19.94
CA LEU A 93 -29.31 8.74 19.81
C LEU A 93 -28.54 10.05 19.79
N SER A 94 -27.94 10.37 18.64
CA SER A 94 -27.13 11.58 18.44
C SER A 94 -27.19 12.06 16.99
N LEU A 95 -26.81 13.32 16.74
CA LEU A 95 -26.69 13.87 15.38
C LEU A 95 -25.44 13.35 14.66
N ASP A 96 -24.39 13.07 15.42
CA ASP A 96 -23.06 12.78 14.89
C ASP A 96 -22.84 11.28 14.66
N HIS A 97 -23.56 10.40 15.38
CA HIS A 97 -23.37 8.94 15.37
C HIS A 97 -24.62 8.21 14.81
N ASP A 98 -24.45 6.98 14.35
CA ASP A 98 -25.45 6.04 13.77
C ASP A 98 -26.43 6.69 12.80
N ASP A 99 -27.73 6.78 13.07
CA ASP A 99 -28.76 7.24 12.11
C ASP A 99 -28.89 8.77 12.03
N GLY A 100 -28.16 9.52 12.87
CA GLY A 100 -28.25 10.98 12.95
C GLY A 100 -29.58 11.46 13.52
N LYS A 101 -30.31 10.58 14.21
CA LYS A 101 -31.62 10.83 14.81
C LYS A 101 -31.45 10.90 16.33
N ILE A 102 -31.99 11.95 16.94
CA ILE A 102 -32.05 12.12 18.41
C ILE A 102 -33.28 11.40 19.01
N GLN A 103 -34.15 10.86 18.14
CA GLN A 103 -35.38 10.15 18.52
C GLN A 103 -35.44 8.78 17.83
N SER A 104 -35.78 7.73 18.59
CA SER A 104 -36.02 6.39 18.05
C SER A 104 -37.32 5.80 18.62
N ILE A 105 -38.02 5.01 17.80
CA ILE A 105 -39.23 4.28 18.18
C ILE A 105 -38.86 2.81 18.26
N ILE A 106 -38.79 2.28 19.47
CA ILE A 106 -38.31 0.92 19.75
C ILE A 106 -39.51 0.02 20.00
N PRO A 107 -39.75 -1.02 19.18
CA PRO A 107 -40.84 -1.97 19.42
C PRO A 107 -40.58 -2.83 20.66
N VAL A 108 -41.65 -3.36 21.28
CA VAL A 108 -41.53 -4.38 22.34
C VAL A 108 -40.96 -5.65 21.72
N VAL A 109 -39.91 -6.21 22.33
CA VAL A 109 -39.29 -7.46 21.89
C VAL A 109 -40.10 -8.62 22.43
N ASP A 110 -40.54 -9.54 21.56
CA ASP A 110 -41.31 -10.71 21.98
C ASP A 110 -40.40 -11.72 22.69
N THR A 111 -40.91 -12.40 23.73
CA THR A 111 -40.12 -13.33 24.57
C THR A 111 -39.57 -14.54 23.79
N LYS A 112 -40.09 -14.77 22.57
CA LYS A 112 -39.60 -15.78 21.62
C LYS A 112 -38.40 -15.29 20.80
N GLU A 113 -38.31 -13.99 20.51
CA GLU A 113 -37.21 -13.38 19.75
C GLU A 113 -35.93 -13.28 20.59
N THR A 114 -36.04 -13.04 21.90
CA THR A 114 -34.88 -13.06 22.83
C THR A 114 -34.26 -14.45 23.00
N LYS A 115 -34.96 -15.52 22.60
CA LYS A 115 -34.47 -16.90 22.57
C LYS A 115 -33.92 -17.31 21.19
N GLN A 116 -33.98 -16.43 20.19
CA GLN A 116 -33.46 -16.72 18.86
C GLN A 116 -31.94 -16.82 18.91
N PHE A 117 -31.40 -17.85 18.25
CA PHE A 117 -29.96 -18.12 18.25
C PHE A 117 -29.13 -16.93 17.76
N SER A 118 -29.55 -16.28 16.68
CA SER A 118 -28.86 -15.10 16.12
C SER A 118 -28.78 -13.94 17.10
N PHE A 119 -29.82 -13.76 17.93
CA PHE A 119 -29.87 -12.71 18.93
C PHE A 119 -28.89 -12.99 20.08
N LEU A 120 -29.00 -14.18 20.70
CA LEU A 120 -28.10 -14.61 21.78
C LEU A 120 -26.64 -14.68 21.32
N PHE A 121 -26.41 -15.10 20.08
CA PHE A 121 -25.09 -15.15 19.47
C PHE A 121 -24.48 -13.75 19.31
N ASN A 122 -25.21 -12.77 18.77
CA ASN A 122 -24.70 -11.41 18.58
C ASN A 122 -24.44 -10.69 19.92
N GLU A 123 -25.36 -10.81 20.88
CA GLU A 123 -25.22 -10.21 22.21
C GLU A 123 -23.99 -10.79 22.93
N GLN A 124 -23.86 -12.12 22.95
CA GLN A 124 -22.75 -12.80 23.59
C GLN A 124 -21.41 -12.52 22.89
N THR A 125 -21.40 -12.45 21.56
CA THR A 125 -20.19 -12.11 20.79
C THR A 125 -19.73 -10.69 21.15
N ARG A 126 -20.63 -9.71 21.30
CA ARG A 126 -20.27 -8.34 21.70
C ARG A 126 -19.65 -8.28 23.10
N GLU A 127 -20.22 -8.98 24.07
CA GLU A 127 -19.66 -9.03 25.43
C GLU A 127 -18.33 -9.78 25.45
N ASN A 128 -18.27 -10.96 24.82
CA ASN A 128 -17.05 -11.77 24.79
C ASN A 128 -15.92 -11.11 24.01
N THR A 129 -16.18 -10.28 23.01
CA THR A 129 -15.13 -9.57 22.27
C THR A 129 -14.50 -8.47 23.09
N THR A 130 -15.30 -7.65 23.76
CA THR A 130 -14.81 -6.55 24.61
C THR A 130 -14.16 -7.03 25.91
N GLU A 131 -14.51 -8.23 26.39
CA GLU A 131 -13.94 -8.81 27.60
C GLU A 131 -12.89 -9.91 27.37
N SER A 132 -13.03 -10.73 26.32
CA SER A 132 -12.23 -11.95 26.09
C SER A 132 -11.24 -11.92 24.95
N HIS A 133 -11.33 -10.97 24.03
CA HIS A 133 -10.22 -10.73 23.12
C HIS A 133 -9.13 -9.96 23.86
N LEU A 134 -8.03 -10.64 24.22
CA LEU A 134 -7.04 -10.09 25.15
C LEU A 134 -6.52 -8.71 24.72
N TRP A 135 -6.10 -8.59 23.44
CA TRP A 135 -5.57 -7.36 22.86
C TRP A 135 -6.60 -6.22 22.74
N LEU A 136 -7.78 -6.51 22.18
CA LEU A 136 -8.85 -5.51 22.04
C LEU A 136 -9.45 -5.06 23.37
N SER A 137 -9.47 -5.95 24.36
CA SER A 137 -9.99 -5.69 25.69
C SER A 137 -9.22 -4.57 26.40
N VAL A 138 -7.95 -4.33 26.07
CA VAL A 138 -7.15 -3.24 26.67
C VAL A 138 -7.75 -1.87 26.32
N GLY A 139 -8.16 -1.67 25.06
CA GLY A 139 -8.75 -0.42 24.57
C GLY A 139 -10.26 -0.32 24.81
N LEU A 140 -10.99 -1.39 24.50
CA LEU A 140 -12.46 -1.43 24.50
C LEU A 140 -13.07 -1.90 25.84
N ARG A 141 -12.36 -1.68 26.97
CA ARG A 141 -12.85 -2.09 28.30
C ARG A 141 -14.28 -1.58 28.56
N PRO A 142 -15.24 -2.48 28.87
CA PRO A 142 -16.59 -2.10 29.28
C PRO A 142 -16.59 -1.60 30.72
N GLU A 143 -17.42 -0.59 31.01
CA GLU A 143 -17.51 0.09 32.31
C GLU A 143 -17.80 -0.83 33.52
N PRO A 144 -18.62 -1.90 33.41
CA PRO A 144 -18.88 -2.79 34.55
C PRO A 144 -17.80 -3.85 34.85
N SER A 145 -16.67 -3.94 34.10
CA SER A 145 -15.75 -5.08 34.27
C SER A 145 -14.80 -4.92 35.47
N ASN A 146 -14.66 -5.96 36.30
CA ASN A 146 -13.65 -6.03 37.38
C ASN A 146 -12.20 -6.17 36.87
N PHE A 147 -12.01 -6.57 35.60
CA PHE A 147 -10.70 -6.76 34.98
C PHE A 147 -10.10 -5.43 34.50
N SER A 148 -9.06 -4.94 35.16
CA SER A 148 -8.43 -3.63 34.91
C SER A 148 -7.61 -3.60 33.61
N ARG A 149 -7.38 -2.40 33.04
CA ARG A 149 -6.53 -2.23 31.84
C ARG A 149 -5.09 -2.68 32.08
N LEU A 150 -4.56 -2.47 33.29
CA LEU A 150 -3.21 -2.89 33.66
C LEU A 150 -3.07 -4.43 33.70
N GLN A 151 -4.06 -5.12 34.27
CA GLN A 151 -4.06 -6.60 34.29
C GLN A 151 -4.21 -7.17 32.86
N ARG A 152 -5.04 -6.54 32.01
CA ARG A 152 -5.16 -6.91 30.58
C ARG A 152 -3.84 -6.75 29.83
N LEU A 153 -3.16 -5.62 30.02
CA LEU A 153 -1.85 -5.36 29.41
C LEU A 153 -0.80 -6.36 29.91
N ALA A 154 -0.82 -6.69 31.20
CA ALA A 154 0.07 -7.72 31.76
C ALA A 154 -0.18 -9.11 31.15
N CYS A 155 -1.44 -9.47 30.89
CA CYS A 155 -1.77 -10.72 30.18
C CYS A 155 -1.27 -10.70 28.72
N CYS A 156 -1.39 -9.56 28.01
CA CYS A 156 -0.84 -9.40 26.67
C CYS A 156 0.68 -9.59 26.65
N LEU A 157 1.37 -9.01 27.65
CA LEU A 157 2.82 -9.19 27.81
C LEU A 157 3.17 -10.67 28.03
N THR A 158 2.45 -11.37 28.92
CA THR A 158 2.68 -12.81 29.13
C THR A 158 2.43 -13.64 27.87
N LEU A 159 1.43 -13.28 27.05
CA LEU A 159 1.12 -13.99 25.80
C LEU A 159 2.26 -13.82 24.79
N LEU A 160 2.78 -12.60 24.63
CA LEU A 160 3.90 -12.30 23.75
C LEU A 160 5.13 -13.13 24.15
N PHE A 161 5.49 -13.12 25.43
CA PHE A 161 6.66 -13.83 25.91
C PHE A 161 6.51 -15.37 25.86
N LEU A 162 5.32 -15.91 26.15
CA LEU A 162 5.06 -17.34 26.04
C LEU A 162 5.02 -17.82 24.58
N THR A 163 4.51 -17.01 23.65
CA THR A 163 4.54 -17.33 22.22
C THR A 163 5.96 -17.26 21.66
N MET A 164 6.77 -16.31 22.14
CA MET A 164 8.20 -16.18 21.79
C MET A 164 8.99 -17.43 22.21
N ILE A 165 8.91 -17.86 23.48
CA ILE A 165 9.61 -19.08 23.93
C ILE A 165 9.05 -20.35 23.26
N SER A 166 7.74 -20.46 23.07
CA SER A 166 7.17 -21.65 22.43
C SER A 166 7.62 -21.78 20.98
N ASN A 167 7.64 -20.69 20.22
CA ASN A 167 8.20 -20.70 18.88
C ASN A 167 9.70 -20.98 18.86
N ALA A 168 10.43 -20.55 19.88
CA ALA A 168 11.85 -20.86 20.03
C ALA A 168 12.11 -22.35 20.31
N MET A 169 11.28 -22.97 21.15
CA MET A 169 11.41 -24.38 21.54
C MET A 169 11.31 -25.34 20.35
N PHE A 170 10.43 -25.04 19.38
CA PHE A 170 10.22 -25.89 18.20
C PHE A 170 10.99 -25.42 16.96
N TYR A 171 11.83 -24.39 17.10
CA TYR A 171 12.66 -23.88 16.01
C TYR A 171 13.77 -24.88 15.66
N GLY A 172 13.79 -25.39 14.42
CA GLY A 172 14.82 -26.29 13.92
C GLY A 172 14.52 -27.81 13.96
N GLN A 173 13.30 -28.23 14.34
CA GLN A 173 12.90 -29.66 14.33
C GLN A 173 12.30 -30.16 13.00
N GLY A 174 12.21 -29.32 11.95
CA GLY A 174 11.66 -29.69 10.64
C GLY A 174 12.74 -29.82 9.56
N THR A 175 12.63 -30.83 8.69
CA THR A 175 13.51 -31.07 7.55
C THR A 175 13.62 -29.84 6.62
N GLU A 176 14.84 -29.51 6.22
CA GLU A 176 15.24 -28.36 5.36
C GLU A 176 14.55 -28.29 3.97
N SER A 177 13.66 -29.24 3.63
CA SER A 177 13.20 -29.49 2.26
C SER A 177 12.03 -28.65 1.76
N SER A 178 11.50 -27.69 2.53
CA SER A 178 10.34 -26.89 2.10
C SER A 178 10.31 -25.45 2.65
N GLN A 179 11.42 -24.74 2.51
CA GLN A 179 11.48 -23.29 2.72
C GLN A 179 11.24 -22.56 1.40
N VAL A 180 10.20 -21.72 1.34
CA VAL A 180 9.92 -20.81 0.23
C VAL A 180 10.59 -19.49 0.57
N SER A 181 11.74 -19.20 -0.04
CA SER A 181 12.43 -17.92 0.13
C SER A 181 11.80 -16.84 -0.75
N LEU A 182 11.44 -15.71 -0.13
CA LEU A 182 10.70 -14.62 -0.76
C LEU A 182 11.34 -13.28 -0.37
N GLY A 183 12.38 -12.90 -1.11
CA GLY A 183 13.24 -11.78 -0.71
C GLY A 183 13.80 -12.02 0.70
N PRO A 184 13.65 -11.09 1.66
CA PRO A 184 14.08 -11.31 3.05
C PRO A 184 13.16 -12.22 3.87
N LEU A 185 12.03 -12.70 3.32
CA LEU A 185 11.03 -13.49 4.07
C LEU A 185 11.05 -14.95 3.62
N ASN A 186 11.47 -15.86 4.49
CA ASN A 186 11.44 -17.31 4.23
C ASN A 186 10.18 -17.92 4.86
N PHE A 187 9.23 -18.39 4.05
CA PHE A 187 8.02 -19.05 4.51
C PHE A 187 8.22 -20.57 4.50
N SER A 188 8.10 -21.23 5.65
CA SER A 188 8.08 -22.69 5.74
C SER A 188 6.71 -23.17 6.19
N LEU A 189 6.20 -24.24 5.56
CA LEU A 189 4.99 -24.93 6.06
C LEU A 189 5.19 -25.49 7.48
N ALA A 190 6.43 -25.82 7.85
CA ALA A 190 6.78 -26.16 9.21
C ALA A 190 6.56 -24.98 10.18
N GLY A 191 6.74 -23.74 9.72
CA GLY A 191 6.47 -22.52 10.50
C GLY A 191 5.01 -22.37 10.90
N ILE A 192 4.06 -22.74 10.02
CA ILE A 192 2.62 -22.73 10.33
C ILE A 192 2.30 -23.82 11.37
N TYR A 193 2.88 -25.01 11.22
CA TYR A 193 2.73 -26.10 12.19
C TYR A 193 3.26 -25.72 13.57
N ILE A 194 4.44 -25.10 13.63
CA ILE A 194 5.04 -24.57 14.87
C ILE A 194 4.13 -23.49 15.47
N SER A 195 3.59 -22.59 14.65
CA SER A 195 2.63 -21.55 15.08
C SER A 195 1.39 -22.15 15.75
N PHE A 196 0.83 -23.22 15.15
CA PHE A 196 -0.34 -23.91 15.68
C PHE A 196 -0.05 -24.63 17.01
N ILE A 197 1.08 -25.33 17.12
CA ILE A 197 1.47 -26.00 18.37
C ILE A 197 1.77 -24.98 19.47
N SER A 198 2.46 -23.89 19.13
CA SER A 198 2.74 -22.82 20.09
C SER A 198 1.48 -22.18 20.64
N LEU A 199 0.46 -22.02 19.80
CA LEU A 199 -0.84 -21.56 20.25
C LEU A 199 -1.49 -22.54 21.22
N LEU A 200 -1.47 -23.84 20.91
CA LEU A 200 -2.06 -24.87 21.78
C LEU A 200 -1.41 -24.89 23.18
N LEU A 201 -0.10 -24.66 23.27
CA LEU A 201 0.65 -24.61 24.53
C LEU A 201 0.39 -23.36 25.36
N THR A 202 0.13 -22.21 24.71
CA THR A 202 -0.08 -20.94 25.41
C THR A 202 -1.50 -20.75 25.94
N ILE A 203 -2.50 -21.38 25.32
CA ILE A 203 -3.92 -21.26 25.70
C ILE A 203 -4.21 -21.61 27.17
N PRO A 204 -3.76 -22.76 27.73
CA PRO A 204 -4.11 -23.16 29.09
C PRO A 204 -3.62 -22.18 30.16
N VAL A 205 -2.38 -21.71 30.00
CA VAL A 205 -1.75 -20.73 30.92
C VAL A 205 -2.53 -19.41 30.88
N MET A 206 -2.92 -18.96 29.68
CA MET A 206 -3.71 -17.74 29.50
C MET A 206 -5.12 -17.85 30.06
N LEU A 207 -5.80 -18.99 29.87
CA LEU A 207 -7.12 -19.23 30.44
C LEU A 207 -7.08 -19.21 31.98
N MET A 208 -6.04 -19.78 32.58
CA MET A 208 -5.86 -19.77 34.03
C MET A 208 -5.65 -18.37 34.58
N ILE A 209 -4.72 -17.59 34.00
CA ILE A 209 -4.42 -16.21 34.45
C ILE A 209 -5.65 -15.30 34.27
N THR A 210 -6.32 -15.38 33.12
CA THR A 210 -7.52 -14.57 32.84
C THR A 210 -8.70 -14.97 33.72
N TYR A 211 -8.87 -16.25 34.03
CA TYR A 211 -9.90 -16.72 34.98
C TYR A 211 -9.68 -16.13 36.38
N LEU A 212 -8.45 -16.19 36.89
CA LEU A 212 -8.11 -15.66 38.22
C LEU A 212 -8.36 -14.14 38.32
N PHE A 213 -7.94 -13.35 37.32
CA PHE A 213 -8.15 -11.90 37.33
C PHE A 213 -9.61 -11.48 37.15
N ARG A 214 -10.41 -12.24 36.38
CA ARG A 214 -11.83 -11.93 36.18
C ARG A 214 -12.68 -12.21 37.41
N LYS A 215 -12.38 -13.31 38.10
CA LYS A 215 -13.15 -13.79 39.25
C LYS A 215 -12.71 -13.20 40.58
N SER A 216 -11.55 -12.54 40.67
CA SER A 216 -11.07 -11.90 41.91
C SER A 216 -11.85 -10.62 42.25
N PHE A 217 -12.34 -10.51 43.49
CA PHE A 217 -13.11 -9.36 43.98
C PHE A 217 -12.22 -8.17 44.40
N HIS A 218 -12.60 -6.94 44.01
CA HIS A 218 -11.98 -5.69 44.46
C HIS A 218 -12.77 -5.09 45.64
N LEU A 219 -12.16 -4.95 46.83
CA LEU A 219 -12.71 -4.10 47.88
C LEU A 219 -12.63 -2.62 47.45
N ARG A 220 -13.72 -2.06 46.91
CA ARG A 220 -13.87 -0.61 46.71
C ARG A 220 -14.36 0.02 48.01
N LYS A 221 -13.48 0.72 48.73
CA LYS A 221 -13.87 1.77 49.69
C LYS A 221 -14.17 3.02 48.86
N ASP A 222 -15.46 3.37 48.70
CA ASP A 222 -15.98 4.74 48.83
C ASP A 222 -17.42 4.91 48.30
N THR A 223 -18.20 5.62 49.12
CA THR A 223 -19.45 6.36 48.88
C THR A 223 -20.76 5.60 48.66
N ALA A 224 -21.61 5.62 49.70
CA ALA A 224 -23.09 5.75 49.83
C ALA A 224 -24.07 5.20 48.77
N MET A 225 -23.67 5.03 47.51
CA MET A 225 -24.48 4.42 46.44
C MET A 225 -24.48 2.89 46.51
N SER A 226 -23.48 2.29 47.18
CA SER A 226 -23.37 0.84 47.41
C SER A 226 -24.44 0.28 48.36
N ASP A 227 -24.98 1.11 49.25
CA ASP A 227 -25.91 0.65 50.29
C ASP A 227 -27.32 0.45 49.72
N MET A 228 -27.69 1.20 48.68
CA MET A 228 -28.96 1.02 47.98
C MET A 228 -28.96 -0.25 47.10
N GLU A 229 -27.83 -0.57 46.49
CA GLU A 229 -27.65 -1.78 45.67
C GLU A 229 -27.55 -3.06 46.53
N ARG A 230 -26.94 -2.96 47.72
CA ARG A 230 -26.93 -4.03 48.74
C ARG A 230 -28.29 -4.30 49.37
N LEU A 231 -29.16 -3.30 49.49
CA LEU A 231 -30.53 -3.49 49.99
C LEU A 231 -31.49 -4.09 48.95
N THR A 232 -31.14 -4.03 47.65
CA THR A 232 -31.99 -4.55 46.56
C THR A 232 -31.74 -6.01 46.18
N ILE A 233 -30.61 -6.61 46.59
CA ILE A 233 -30.26 -7.99 46.21
C ILE A 233 -30.19 -8.85 47.48
N SER A 234 -31.35 -9.36 47.89
CA SER A 234 -31.44 -10.45 48.86
C SER A 234 -31.83 -11.72 48.10
N ASN A 235 -30.88 -12.67 48.05
CA ASN A 235 -30.99 -14.05 47.56
C ASN A 235 -31.27 -14.24 46.06
N GLY A 236 -30.20 -14.40 45.28
CA GLY A 236 -30.26 -14.67 43.84
C GLY A 236 -29.10 -15.52 43.26
N GLY A 237 -28.42 -16.32 44.07
CA GLY A 237 -27.35 -17.25 43.65
C GLY A 237 -26.01 -16.53 43.41
N ASP A 238 -25.08 -16.72 44.35
CA ASP A 238 -23.72 -16.20 44.28
C ASP A 238 -23.05 -16.65 42.97
N GLU A 239 -22.73 -15.71 42.08
CA GLU A 239 -21.64 -15.95 41.14
C GLU A 239 -20.38 -16.13 41.98
N HIS A 240 -19.83 -17.35 42.04
CA HIS A 240 -18.61 -17.67 42.80
C HIS A 240 -17.50 -16.65 42.51
N THR A 241 -17.32 -15.65 43.37
CA THR A 241 -16.22 -14.68 43.31
C THR A 241 -15.07 -15.19 44.17
N LEU A 242 -13.86 -15.22 43.61
CA LEU A 242 -12.66 -15.69 44.29
C LEU A 242 -12.17 -14.65 45.32
N PRO A 243 -11.57 -15.09 46.43
CA PRO A 243 -11.02 -14.19 47.45
C PRO A 243 -9.86 -13.35 46.88
N TRP A 244 -9.63 -12.17 47.47
CA TRP A 244 -8.61 -11.21 47.04
C TRP A 244 -7.18 -11.79 46.93
N GLY A 245 -6.85 -12.83 47.72
CA GLY A 245 -5.56 -13.52 47.66
C GLY A 245 -5.26 -14.19 46.30
N CYS A 246 -6.29 -14.58 45.53
CA CYS A 246 -6.12 -15.12 44.18
C CYS A 246 -5.54 -14.09 43.20
N GLN A 247 -5.71 -12.79 43.47
CA GLN A 247 -5.11 -11.73 42.66
C GLN A 247 -3.58 -11.68 42.81
N ILE A 248 -3.07 -11.94 44.02
CA ILE A 248 -1.62 -12.00 44.28
C ILE A 248 -1.01 -13.20 43.55
N ILE A 249 -1.71 -14.35 43.58
CA ILE A 249 -1.30 -15.56 42.86
C ILE A 249 -1.27 -15.30 41.34
N ALA A 250 -2.27 -14.61 40.79
CA ALA A 250 -2.29 -14.26 39.38
C ALA A 250 -1.11 -13.36 38.98
N TRP A 251 -0.79 -12.34 39.78
CA TRP A 251 0.39 -11.50 39.54
C TRP A 251 1.71 -12.26 39.69
N ALA A 252 1.82 -13.18 40.65
CA ALA A 252 2.99 -14.04 40.80
C ALA A 252 3.19 -14.94 39.56
N LEU A 253 2.12 -15.51 39.01
CA LEU A 253 2.14 -16.30 37.77
C LEU A 253 2.52 -15.47 36.55
N VAL A 254 2.02 -14.23 36.45
CA VAL A 254 2.39 -13.30 35.36
C VAL A 254 3.90 -13.00 35.40
N VAL A 255 4.41 -12.63 36.58
CA VAL A 255 5.83 -12.28 36.75
C VAL A 255 6.71 -13.50 36.50
N SER A 256 6.36 -14.67 37.05
CA SER A 256 7.15 -15.88 36.83
C SER A 256 7.14 -16.30 35.36
N ALA A 257 6.00 -16.25 34.68
CA ALA A 257 5.89 -16.58 33.26
C ALA A 257 6.77 -15.66 32.40
N VAL A 258 6.73 -14.34 32.61
CA VAL A 258 7.55 -13.38 31.83
C VAL A 258 9.05 -13.54 32.13
N VAL A 259 9.44 -13.70 33.39
CA VAL A 259 10.87 -13.83 33.75
C VAL A 259 11.45 -15.15 33.24
N LEU A 260 10.74 -16.26 33.42
CA LEU A 260 11.20 -17.58 32.93
C LEU A 260 11.30 -17.59 31.41
N SER A 261 10.26 -17.12 30.71
CA SER A 261 10.27 -17.07 29.25
C SER A 261 11.34 -16.13 28.70
N GLY A 262 11.50 -14.94 29.28
CA GLY A 262 12.56 -14.00 28.89
C GLY A 262 13.96 -14.58 29.09
N PHE A 263 14.20 -15.28 30.21
CA PHE A 263 15.48 -15.95 30.48
C PHE A 263 15.80 -17.02 29.42
N PHE A 264 14.86 -17.92 29.11
CA PHE A 264 15.07 -18.98 28.11
C PHE A 264 15.20 -18.44 26.69
N VAL A 265 14.43 -17.41 26.33
CA VAL A 265 14.58 -16.73 25.03
C VAL A 265 15.99 -16.13 24.88
N ILE A 266 16.53 -15.52 25.93
CA ILE A 266 17.91 -15.02 25.91
C ILE A 266 18.91 -16.18 25.74
N LEU A 267 18.73 -17.31 26.44
CA LEU A 267 19.58 -18.49 26.25
C LEU A 267 19.56 -19.01 24.81
N TYR A 268 18.37 -19.20 24.22
CA TYR A 268 18.24 -19.62 22.83
C TYR A 268 18.86 -18.60 21.86
N SER A 269 18.70 -17.30 22.12
CA SER A 269 19.30 -16.25 21.29
C SER A 269 20.83 -16.23 21.33
N MET A 270 21.45 -16.70 22.42
CA MET A 270 22.91 -16.82 22.51
C MET A 270 23.44 -18.05 21.74
N GLU A 271 22.62 -19.08 21.59
CA GLU A 271 22.96 -20.27 20.78
C GLU A 271 22.80 -20.00 19.27
N TRP A 272 21.84 -19.16 18.90
CA TRP A 272 21.54 -18.87 17.50
C TRP A 272 22.46 -17.81 16.89
N GLY A 273 22.96 -18.08 15.68
CA GLY A 273 23.63 -17.08 14.85
C GLY A 273 22.65 -16.07 14.25
N LYS A 274 23.19 -14.98 13.67
CA LYS A 274 22.40 -13.87 13.08
C LYS A 274 21.26 -14.34 12.17
N THR A 275 21.56 -15.25 11.24
CA THR A 275 20.59 -15.73 10.24
C THR A 275 19.43 -16.50 10.87
N LYS A 276 19.72 -17.43 11.79
CA LYS A 276 18.70 -18.20 12.51
C LYS A 276 17.80 -17.31 13.37
N SER A 277 18.38 -16.30 14.01
CA SER A 277 17.64 -15.33 14.83
C SER A 277 16.71 -14.45 14.00
N GLU A 278 17.14 -14.00 12.81
CA GLU A 278 16.30 -13.24 11.87
C GLU A 278 15.11 -14.08 11.39
N GLU A 279 15.33 -15.33 11.00
CA GLU A 279 14.29 -16.25 10.52
C GLU A 279 13.30 -16.65 11.62
N TRP A 280 13.78 -16.94 12.83
CA TRP A 280 12.91 -17.23 13.97
C TRP A 280 12.04 -16.03 14.34
N LEU A 281 12.62 -14.82 14.34
CA LEU A 281 11.89 -13.59 14.67
C LEU A 281 10.78 -13.31 13.66
N LEU A 282 11.03 -13.58 12.37
CA LEU A 282 10.00 -13.52 11.33
C LEU A 282 8.90 -14.56 11.54
N CYS A 283 9.27 -15.82 11.85
CA CYS A 283 8.31 -16.88 12.18
C CYS A 283 7.44 -16.47 13.38
N PHE A 284 8.05 -15.91 14.43
CA PHE A 284 7.34 -15.44 15.61
C PHE A 284 6.32 -14.35 15.28
N PHE A 285 6.72 -13.32 14.52
CA PHE A 285 5.77 -12.26 14.14
C PHE A 285 4.60 -12.81 13.33
N LEU A 286 4.87 -13.76 12.42
CA LEU A 286 3.83 -14.41 11.65
C LEU A 286 2.86 -15.19 12.54
N SER A 287 3.36 -16.03 13.46
CA SER A 287 2.52 -16.76 14.42
C SER A 287 1.72 -15.80 15.31
N PHE A 288 2.35 -14.71 15.74
CA PHE A 288 1.73 -13.71 16.60
C PHE A 288 0.54 -13.06 15.90
N PHE A 289 0.72 -12.59 14.66
CA PHE A 289 -0.36 -11.99 13.89
C PHE A 289 -1.45 -13.00 13.51
N GLU A 290 -1.08 -14.25 13.19
CA GLU A 290 -2.05 -15.33 12.98
C GLU A 290 -2.90 -15.57 14.23
N SER A 291 -2.27 -15.65 15.40
CA SER A 291 -2.98 -15.85 16.67
C SER A 291 -3.95 -14.70 16.98
N MET A 292 -3.52 -13.46 16.74
CA MET A 292 -4.29 -12.26 17.04
C MET A 292 -5.45 -12.03 16.07
N PHE A 293 -5.24 -12.25 14.77
CA PHE A 293 -6.25 -11.93 13.74
C PHE A 293 -7.14 -13.12 13.35
N VAL A 294 -6.70 -14.36 13.56
CA VAL A 294 -7.45 -15.55 13.13
C VAL A 294 -7.98 -16.32 14.34
N MET A 295 -7.09 -16.72 15.26
CA MET A 295 -7.44 -17.69 16.29
C MET A 295 -8.19 -17.09 17.47
N ASP A 296 -7.83 -15.88 17.91
CA ASP A 296 -8.58 -15.16 18.94
C ASP A 296 -10.04 -14.87 18.53
N PRO A 297 -10.33 -14.35 17.32
CA PRO A 297 -11.71 -14.24 16.82
C PRO A 297 -12.43 -15.59 16.71
N LEU A 298 -11.77 -16.63 16.19
CA LEU A 298 -12.36 -17.96 16.04
C LEU A 298 -12.77 -18.56 17.39
N LYS A 299 -11.93 -18.44 18.43
CA LYS A 299 -12.26 -18.83 19.80
C LYS A 299 -13.51 -18.14 20.32
N ILE A 300 -13.66 -16.85 20.07
CA ILE A 300 -14.81 -16.07 20.53
C ILE A 300 -16.09 -16.56 19.84
N ILE A 301 -16.03 -16.83 18.53
CA ILE A 301 -17.15 -17.38 17.76
C ILE A 301 -17.53 -18.76 18.31
N VAL A 302 -16.57 -19.64 18.60
CA VAL A 302 -16.84 -20.98 19.18
C VAL A 302 -17.49 -20.88 20.56
N ILE A 303 -17.01 -19.99 21.43
CA ILE A 303 -17.61 -19.79 22.77
C ILE A 303 -19.02 -19.19 22.65
N ALA A 304 -19.20 -18.20 21.78
CA ALA A 304 -20.50 -17.55 21.57
C ALA A 304 -21.53 -18.50 20.94
N THR A 305 -21.13 -19.33 19.98
CA THR A 305 -22.01 -20.35 19.38
C THR A 305 -22.37 -21.44 20.39
N ALA A 306 -21.40 -21.96 21.15
CA ALA A 306 -21.64 -22.94 22.20
C ALA A 306 -22.57 -22.39 23.28
N PHE A 307 -22.35 -21.15 23.74
CA PHE A 307 -23.21 -20.49 24.69
C PHE A 307 -24.62 -20.24 24.13
N ALA A 308 -24.74 -19.73 22.90
CA ALA A 308 -26.04 -19.49 22.27
C ALA A 308 -26.83 -20.81 22.10
N TYR A 309 -26.14 -21.93 21.88
CA TYR A 309 -26.76 -23.26 21.81
C TYR A 309 -27.19 -23.79 23.19
N ILE A 310 -26.33 -23.67 24.22
CA ILE A 310 -26.61 -24.13 25.59
C ILE A 310 -27.70 -23.26 26.26
N SER A 311 -27.59 -21.94 26.15
CA SER A 311 -28.51 -20.97 26.75
C SER A 311 -29.89 -20.97 26.08
N ARG A 312 -29.98 -21.39 24.82
CA ARG A 312 -31.28 -21.71 24.17
C ARG A 312 -32.03 -22.83 24.88
N ARG A 313 -31.33 -23.74 25.57
CA ARG A 313 -31.92 -24.79 26.42
C ARG A 313 -32.06 -24.41 27.90
N ALA A 314 -31.23 -23.51 28.44
CA ALA A 314 -31.04 -23.36 29.89
C ALA A 314 -31.69 -22.13 30.57
N LYS A 315 -32.20 -21.12 29.84
CA LYS A 315 -32.72 -19.90 30.48
C LYS A 315 -34.15 -20.07 30.99
N GLN A 316 -34.30 -20.65 32.18
CA GLN A 316 -35.47 -20.46 33.06
C GLN A 316 -35.34 -19.08 33.72
N GLU A 317 -36.39 -18.26 33.66
CA GLU A 317 -36.42 -16.93 34.26
C GLU A 317 -36.09 -16.99 35.76
N LYS A 318 -34.94 -16.43 36.17
CA LYS A 318 -34.75 -16.01 37.56
C LYS A 318 -35.66 -14.80 37.77
N ASN A 319 -36.83 -15.02 38.36
CA ASN A 319 -37.70 -13.98 38.89
C ASN A 319 -36.97 -13.28 40.04
N VAL A 320 -36.31 -12.16 39.75
CA VAL A 320 -35.90 -11.21 40.79
C VAL A 320 -37.17 -10.59 41.37
N VAL A 321 -37.58 -11.06 42.55
CA VAL A 321 -38.69 -10.52 43.34
C VAL A 321 -38.20 -9.22 43.97
N TYR A 322 -38.59 -8.08 43.42
CA TYR A 322 -38.33 -6.79 44.06
C TYR A 322 -39.28 -6.61 45.24
N ASN A 323 -38.72 -6.26 46.40
CA ASN A 323 -39.53 -5.98 47.58
C ASN A 323 -40.20 -4.60 47.43
N LYS A 324 -41.46 -4.59 46.98
CA LYS A 324 -42.25 -3.37 46.65
C LYS A 324 -42.27 -2.33 47.78
N GLU A 325 -42.21 -2.78 49.03
CA GLU A 325 -42.28 -1.92 50.22
C GLU A 325 -41.00 -1.07 50.42
N LEU A 326 -39.81 -1.65 50.19
CA LEU A 326 -38.52 -0.96 50.32
C LEU A 326 -38.30 0.11 49.24
N LEU A 327 -38.78 -0.16 48.01
CA LEU A 327 -38.74 0.82 46.91
C LEU A 327 -39.66 2.01 47.18
N LEU A 328 -40.87 1.76 47.69
CA LEU A 328 -41.81 2.82 48.08
C LEU A 328 -41.29 3.65 49.26
N GLU A 329 -40.60 3.04 50.23
CA GLU A 329 -39.94 3.76 51.32
C GLU A 329 -38.77 4.63 50.86
N GLY A 330 -37.93 4.12 49.94
CA GLY A 330 -36.83 4.89 49.34
C GLY A 330 -37.33 6.12 48.56
N ILE A 331 -38.46 5.97 47.84
CA ILE A 331 -39.11 7.04 47.10
C ILE A 331 -39.77 8.04 48.06
N LYS A 332 -40.45 7.58 49.12
CA LYS A 332 -41.07 8.44 50.15
C LYS A 332 -40.02 9.25 50.93
N LYS A 333 -38.85 8.69 51.25
CA LYS A 333 -37.75 9.39 51.94
C LYS A 333 -37.08 10.48 51.11
N LYS A 334 -37.12 10.39 49.77
CA LYS A 334 -36.59 11.43 48.85
C LYS A 334 -37.64 12.44 48.39
N ALA A 335 -38.94 12.14 48.54
CA ALA A 335 -40.04 12.97 48.06
C ALA A 335 -40.39 14.19 48.95
N THR A 336 -39.70 14.40 50.07
CA THR A 336 -39.92 15.53 51.00
C THR A 336 -39.29 16.86 50.56
N SER A 337 -38.99 17.04 49.26
CA SER A 337 -38.70 18.35 48.66
C SER A 337 -39.69 18.63 47.52
N PRO A 338 -40.15 19.89 47.33
CA PRO A 338 -41.35 20.18 46.56
C PRO A 338 -41.18 19.82 45.08
N VAL A 339 -41.89 18.77 44.68
CA VAL A 339 -41.95 18.20 43.32
C VAL A 339 -42.53 19.19 42.30
N SER A 340 -43.12 20.31 42.73
CA SER A 340 -43.69 21.33 41.84
C SER A 340 -42.66 22.18 41.10
N TYR A 341 -41.45 22.41 41.66
CA TYR A 341 -40.41 23.20 40.97
C TYR A 341 -39.71 22.39 39.86
N PHE A 342 -39.64 21.07 40.00
CA PHE A 342 -39.08 20.20 38.98
C PHE A 342 -39.99 20.08 37.75
N ILE A 343 -41.31 20.08 37.92
CA ILE A 343 -42.27 19.88 36.80
C ILE A 343 -42.34 21.11 35.88
N ASP A 344 -42.23 22.34 36.42
CA ASP A 344 -42.25 23.56 35.60
C ASP A 344 -40.95 23.77 34.79
N THR A 345 -39.82 23.21 35.27
CA THR A 345 -38.55 23.28 34.53
C THR A 345 -38.56 22.37 33.29
N PHE A 346 -39.34 21.29 33.30
CA PHE A 346 -39.49 20.36 32.15
C PHE A 346 -40.56 20.79 31.14
N ARG A 347 -41.37 21.80 31.46
CA ARG A 347 -42.43 22.32 30.56
C ARG A 347 -41.91 23.36 29.56
N LYS A 348 -40.70 23.89 29.74
CA LYS A 348 -40.02 24.64 28.66
C LYS A 348 -39.59 23.66 27.58
N GLU A 349 -40.39 23.57 26.52
CA GLU A 349 -40.01 23.00 25.23
C GLU A 349 -38.58 23.44 24.90
N SER A 350 -37.69 22.48 24.73
CA SER A 350 -36.37 22.77 24.20
C SER A 350 -36.53 23.33 22.80
N SER A 351 -36.02 24.54 22.60
CA SER A 351 -35.99 25.19 21.29
C SER A 351 -35.33 24.24 20.26
N PRO A 352 -35.91 24.05 19.06
CA PRO A 352 -35.29 23.25 18.03
C PRO A 352 -33.90 23.79 17.71
N LEU A 353 -32.93 22.88 17.57
CA LEU A 353 -31.53 23.23 17.28
C LEU A 353 -31.44 24.14 16.05
N ASN A 354 -30.58 25.17 16.08
CA ASN A 354 -30.42 26.11 14.97
C ASN A 354 -30.21 25.34 13.65
N PRO A 355 -31.05 25.54 12.61
CA PRO A 355 -30.97 24.80 11.35
C PRO A 355 -29.59 24.91 10.69
N GLU A 356 -28.86 26.01 10.93
CA GLU A 356 -27.51 26.21 10.41
C GLU A 356 -26.52 25.20 11.00
N ILE A 357 -26.58 24.92 12.30
CA ILE A 357 -25.71 23.95 12.99
C ILE A 357 -26.02 22.54 12.50
N VAL A 358 -27.30 22.19 12.37
CA VAL A 358 -27.73 20.88 11.83
C VAL A 358 -27.22 20.68 10.41
N SER A 359 -27.25 21.72 9.57
CA SER A 359 -26.72 21.64 8.21
C SER A 359 -25.21 21.43 8.18
N LYS A 360 -24.46 22.11 9.06
CA LYS A 360 -23.00 21.95 9.21
C LYS A 360 -22.63 20.54 9.66
N LEU A 361 -23.33 19.99 10.66
CA LEU A 361 -23.10 18.63 11.14
C LEU A 361 -23.42 17.57 10.08
N LYS A 362 -24.50 17.75 9.31
CA LYS A 362 -24.83 16.86 8.17
C LYS A 362 -23.76 16.87 7.08
N VAL A 363 -23.18 18.04 6.78
CA VAL A 363 -22.08 18.18 5.80
C VAL A 363 -20.83 17.48 6.32
N GLN A 364 -20.41 17.75 7.57
CA GLN A 364 -19.27 17.09 8.19
C GLN A 364 -19.41 15.57 8.18
N ARG A 365 -20.59 15.06 8.52
CA ARG A 365 -20.86 13.63 8.48
C ARG A 365 -20.74 13.02 7.08
N LYS A 366 -21.18 13.73 6.04
CA LYS A 366 -21.01 13.29 4.65
C LYS A 366 -19.53 13.23 4.26
N GLU A 367 -18.70 14.13 4.79
CA GLU A 367 -17.25 14.09 4.59
C GLU A 367 -16.62 12.90 5.31
N VAL A 368 -17.03 12.58 6.55
CA VAL A 368 -16.56 11.40 7.29
C VAL A 368 -16.88 10.11 6.54
N LEU A 369 -18.12 9.93 6.07
CA LEU A 369 -18.51 8.71 5.33
C LEU A 369 -17.73 8.55 4.02
N LYS A 370 -17.48 9.65 3.30
CA LYS A 370 -16.63 9.63 2.11
C LYS A 370 -15.19 9.25 2.47
N ALA A 371 -14.69 9.75 3.57
CA ALA A 371 -13.31 9.53 4.01
C ALA A 371 -13.10 8.07 4.47
N GLU A 372 -14.06 7.49 5.20
CA GLU A 372 -14.07 6.06 5.55
C GLU A 372 -14.08 5.18 4.30
N HIS A 373 -14.94 5.50 3.32
CA HIS A 373 -14.95 4.79 2.04
C HIS A 373 -13.58 4.86 1.36
N ILE A 374 -13.02 6.05 1.16
CA ILE A 374 -11.72 6.24 0.50
C ILE A 374 -10.59 5.48 1.22
N PHE A 375 -10.64 5.37 2.54
CA PHE A 375 -9.62 4.62 3.27
C PHE A 375 -9.80 3.10 3.17
N THR A 376 -11.04 2.57 3.17
CA THR A 376 -11.26 1.14 2.88
C THR A 376 -10.75 0.76 1.49
N GLU A 377 -10.89 1.67 0.53
CA GLU A 377 -10.32 1.49 -0.80
C GLU A 377 -8.79 1.51 -0.77
N LEU A 378 -8.19 2.38 0.03
CA LEU A 378 -6.73 2.42 0.17
C LEU A 378 -6.18 1.11 0.73
N ILE A 379 -6.85 0.47 1.69
CA ILE A 379 -6.45 -0.85 2.18
C ILE A 379 -6.44 -1.87 1.02
N LEU A 380 -7.48 -1.86 0.19
CA LEU A 380 -7.55 -2.72 -1.00
C LEU A 380 -6.38 -2.46 -1.97
N TYR A 381 -6.05 -1.18 -2.23
CA TYR A 381 -4.89 -0.82 -3.06
C TYR A 381 -3.55 -1.18 -2.40
N ALA A 382 -3.44 -1.11 -1.07
CA ALA A 382 -2.24 -1.50 -0.34
C ALA A 382 -2.00 -3.01 -0.44
N VAL A 383 -3.05 -3.83 -0.28
CA VAL A 383 -2.97 -5.28 -0.49
C VAL A 383 -2.65 -5.60 -1.95
N PHE A 384 -3.27 -4.90 -2.91
CA PHE A 384 -2.94 -5.07 -4.31
C PHE A 384 -1.47 -4.73 -4.61
N LEU A 385 -0.97 -3.63 -4.04
CA LEU A 385 0.42 -3.20 -4.20
C LEU A 385 1.40 -4.20 -3.59
N THR A 386 1.11 -4.78 -2.42
CA THR A 386 1.99 -5.81 -1.84
C THR A 386 2.07 -7.02 -2.75
N VAL A 387 0.95 -7.49 -3.31
CA VAL A 387 0.98 -8.61 -4.27
C VAL A 387 1.71 -8.24 -5.55
N LEU A 388 1.55 -7.02 -6.08
CA LEU A 388 2.34 -6.54 -7.23
C LEU A 388 3.85 -6.56 -6.95
N TYR A 389 4.27 -6.13 -5.76
CA TYR A 389 5.68 -6.22 -5.37
C TYR A 389 6.17 -7.67 -5.33
N LEU A 390 5.38 -8.60 -4.78
CA LEU A 390 5.72 -10.02 -4.73
C LEU A 390 5.95 -10.60 -6.14
N ILE A 391 5.10 -10.26 -7.11
CA ILE A 391 5.29 -10.68 -8.50
C ILE A 391 6.52 -10.02 -9.12
N SER A 392 6.75 -8.73 -8.86
CA SER A 392 7.94 -8.03 -9.37
C SER A 392 9.24 -8.67 -8.88
N PHE A 393 9.31 -9.05 -7.60
CA PHE A 393 10.47 -9.75 -7.04
C PHE A 393 10.64 -11.16 -7.61
N SER A 394 9.55 -11.82 -7.99
CA SER A 394 9.62 -13.11 -8.66
C SER A 394 10.21 -13.01 -10.06
N ASN A 395 9.83 -11.97 -10.80
CA ASN A 395 10.35 -11.71 -12.15
C ASN A 395 11.80 -11.23 -12.13
N ARG A 396 12.18 -10.36 -11.18
CA ARG A 396 13.50 -9.74 -11.09
C ARG A 396 14.10 -9.96 -9.70
N ASP A 397 15.10 -10.82 -9.63
CA ASP A 397 15.85 -11.15 -8.42
C ASP A 397 17.22 -10.43 -8.40
N VAL A 398 17.83 -10.31 -7.23
CA VAL A 398 19.15 -9.70 -7.00
C VAL A 398 20.25 -10.43 -7.79
N GLN A 399 20.11 -11.75 -7.99
CA GLN A 399 21.08 -12.55 -8.75
C GLN A 399 21.27 -12.06 -10.18
N TRP A 400 20.24 -11.44 -10.77
CA TRP A 400 20.32 -10.80 -12.07
C TRP A 400 21.49 -9.80 -12.16
N TYR A 401 21.67 -8.98 -11.11
CA TYR A 401 22.70 -7.95 -11.07
C TYR A 401 24.10 -8.57 -10.99
N TYR A 402 24.29 -9.56 -10.12
CA TYR A 402 25.59 -10.23 -9.96
C TYR A 402 25.99 -11.03 -11.20
N SER A 403 25.04 -11.78 -11.78
CA SER A 403 25.26 -12.52 -13.03
C SER A 403 25.56 -11.59 -14.20
N LYS A 404 24.90 -10.42 -14.28
CA LYS A 404 25.23 -9.39 -15.28
C LYS A 404 26.64 -8.86 -15.09
N GLN A 405 26.98 -8.45 -13.87
CA GLN A 405 28.30 -7.91 -13.55
C GLN A 405 29.42 -8.92 -13.86
N HIS A 406 29.20 -10.21 -13.58
CA HIS A 406 30.14 -11.27 -13.92
C HIS A 406 30.40 -11.36 -15.43
N ILE A 407 29.34 -11.42 -16.24
CA ILE A 407 29.48 -11.50 -17.71
C ILE A 407 30.13 -10.22 -18.27
N GLU A 408 29.77 -9.04 -17.75
CA GLU A 408 30.38 -7.77 -18.16
C GLU A 408 31.88 -7.75 -17.87
N GLN A 409 32.31 -8.23 -16.69
CA GLN A 409 33.73 -8.30 -16.34
C GLN A 409 34.52 -9.31 -17.20
N GLN A 410 33.87 -10.38 -17.67
CA GLN A 410 34.53 -11.39 -18.50
C GLN A 410 34.58 -11.03 -19.99
N LEU A 411 33.57 -10.37 -20.55
CA LEU A 411 33.50 -10.13 -22.01
C LEU A 411 33.67 -8.67 -22.41
N VAL A 412 33.26 -7.74 -21.55
CA VAL A 412 33.09 -6.33 -21.92
C VAL A 412 34.16 -5.42 -21.33
N VAL A 413 34.29 -5.40 -20.01
CA VAL A 413 35.08 -4.42 -19.27
C VAL A 413 36.54 -4.85 -19.19
N SER A 414 37.45 -3.93 -19.50
CA SER A 414 38.88 -4.10 -19.27
C SER A 414 39.26 -3.54 -17.90
N ASN A 415 39.65 -4.41 -16.96
CA ASN A 415 40.27 -3.98 -15.72
C ASN A 415 41.68 -3.47 -16.04
N LYS A 416 41.81 -2.15 -16.23
CA LYS A 416 43.09 -1.44 -16.46
C LYS A 416 44.14 -1.59 -15.33
N GLN A 417 43.94 -2.48 -14.35
CA GLN A 417 44.80 -2.64 -13.18
C GLN A 417 45.70 -3.89 -13.19
N ILE A 418 45.55 -4.82 -14.15
CA ILE A 418 46.39 -6.03 -14.20
C ILE A 418 47.10 -6.08 -15.55
N ILE A 419 48.30 -5.48 -15.60
CA ILE A 419 49.20 -5.36 -16.77
C ILE A 419 49.93 -6.70 -17.02
N SER A 420 49.24 -7.83 -16.95
CA SER A 420 49.89 -9.13 -17.20
C SER A 420 48.95 -10.04 -18.00
N MET A 421 49.24 -10.12 -19.31
CA MET A 421 48.54 -10.84 -20.38
C MET A 421 47.22 -10.20 -20.86
N ASP A 422 47.37 -9.17 -21.71
CA ASP A 422 46.29 -8.41 -22.36
C ASP A 422 45.42 -9.30 -23.27
N THR A 423 44.38 -9.88 -22.69
CA THR A 423 43.23 -10.41 -23.45
C THR A 423 42.38 -9.22 -23.88
N MET A 424 42.24 -9.00 -25.20
CA MET A 424 41.48 -7.87 -25.74
C MET A 424 40.01 -7.96 -25.33
N ARG A 425 39.47 -6.96 -24.62
CA ARG A 425 38.05 -6.91 -24.22
C ARG A 425 37.21 -6.14 -25.24
N PHE A 426 35.88 -6.34 -25.21
CA PHE A 426 34.99 -5.74 -26.20
C PHE A 426 35.10 -4.21 -26.25
N GLU A 427 35.19 -3.52 -25.11
CA GLU A 427 35.31 -2.06 -25.03
C GLU A 427 36.56 -1.50 -25.75
N ASN A 428 37.61 -2.30 -25.90
CA ASN A 428 38.87 -1.87 -26.52
C ASN A 428 38.88 -2.03 -28.04
N VAL A 429 37.84 -2.60 -28.65
CA VAL A 429 37.76 -2.85 -30.11
C VAL A 429 37.59 -1.52 -30.86
N LYS A 430 38.55 -1.18 -31.73
CA LYS A 430 38.52 0.08 -32.51
C LYS A 430 38.55 -0.13 -34.02
N SER A 431 39.00 -1.30 -34.46
CA SER A 431 39.12 -1.67 -35.88
C SER A 431 38.49 -3.04 -36.17
N THR A 432 38.34 -3.36 -37.46
CA THR A 432 37.88 -4.69 -37.90
C THR A 432 38.85 -5.80 -37.49
N ALA A 433 40.16 -5.54 -37.55
CA ALA A 433 41.19 -6.47 -37.09
C ALA A 433 41.06 -6.72 -35.58
N ASP A 434 40.84 -5.67 -34.79
CA ASP A 434 40.62 -5.78 -33.35
C ASP A 434 39.38 -6.64 -33.03
N PHE A 435 38.33 -6.53 -33.85
CA PHE A 435 37.13 -7.35 -33.68
C PHE A 435 37.43 -8.84 -33.91
N TYR A 436 38.21 -9.19 -34.93
CA TYR A 436 38.63 -10.58 -35.16
C TYR A 436 39.56 -11.09 -34.05
N THR A 437 40.47 -10.26 -33.52
CA THR A 437 41.31 -10.65 -32.37
C THR A 437 40.48 -10.83 -31.11
N TRP A 438 39.48 -9.98 -30.86
CA TRP A 438 38.53 -10.17 -29.76
C TRP A 438 37.78 -11.51 -29.89
N LEU A 439 37.27 -11.83 -31.09
CA LEU A 439 36.62 -13.12 -31.36
C LEU A 439 37.56 -14.31 -31.11
N SER A 440 38.80 -14.25 -31.65
CA SER A 440 39.79 -15.33 -31.57
C SER A 440 40.32 -15.55 -30.15
N ASP A 441 40.66 -14.47 -29.44
CA ASP A 441 41.48 -14.55 -28.23
C ASP A 441 40.63 -14.52 -26.96
N THR A 442 39.40 -13.97 -27.02
CA THR A 442 38.52 -13.88 -25.86
C THR A 442 37.21 -14.62 -26.02
N LEU A 443 36.42 -14.33 -27.06
CA LEU A 443 35.07 -14.90 -27.15
C LEU A 443 35.09 -16.42 -27.41
N VAL A 444 35.79 -16.87 -28.46
CA VAL A 444 35.79 -18.29 -28.85
C VAL A 444 36.42 -19.18 -27.75
N PRO A 445 37.55 -18.83 -27.11
CA PRO A 445 38.10 -19.61 -25.99
C PRO A 445 37.19 -19.62 -24.75
N PHE A 446 36.55 -18.49 -24.43
CA PHE A 446 35.64 -18.38 -23.29
C PHE A 446 34.37 -19.20 -23.50
N VAL A 447 33.82 -19.16 -24.71
CA VAL A 447 32.56 -19.84 -25.02
C VAL A 447 32.75 -21.32 -25.33
N PHE A 448 33.90 -21.71 -25.90
CA PHE A 448 34.22 -23.11 -26.21
C PHE A 448 35.45 -23.60 -25.42
N PRO A 449 35.32 -23.86 -24.10
CA PRO A 449 36.43 -24.32 -23.30
C PRO A 449 36.88 -25.72 -23.71
N LYS A 450 38.19 -25.93 -23.79
CA LYS A 450 38.79 -27.26 -24.03
C LYS A 450 39.03 -28.04 -22.74
N GLN A 451 39.47 -27.32 -21.72
CA GLN A 451 39.93 -27.85 -20.45
C GLN A 451 39.06 -27.34 -19.30
N SER A 452 38.96 -28.15 -18.25
CA SER A 452 38.34 -27.78 -16.99
C SER A 452 39.23 -26.82 -16.20
N TYR A 453 38.71 -26.27 -15.11
CA TYR A 453 39.51 -25.51 -14.14
C TYR A 453 40.73 -26.31 -13.63
N TYR A 454 40.62 -27.64 -13.54
CA TYR A 454 41.71 -28.55 -13.15
C TYR A 454 42.62 -28.97 -14.32
N ALA A 455 42.53 -28.29 -15.47
CA ALA A 455 43.29 -28.58 -16.70
C ALA A 455 43.01 -29.97 -17.33
N GLU A 456 41.90 -30.62 -16.97
CA GLU A 456 41.48 -31.88 -17.58
C GLU A 456 40.65 -31.64 -18.85
N ASN A 457 40.75 -32.51 -19.86
CA ASN A 457 39.96 -32.37 -21.07
C ASN A 457 38.46 -32.60 -20.82
N LEU A 458 37.62 -31.63 -21.21
CA LEU A 458 36.17 -31.70 -21.02
C LEU A 458 35.53 -32.70 -22.01
N THR A 459 34.56 -33.47 -21.51
CA THR A 459 33.69 -34.31 -22.35
C THR A 459 32.78 -33.45 -23.22
N ALA A 460 32.20 -34.01 -24.28
CA ALA A 460 31.35 -33.28 -25.22
C ALA A 460 30.19 -32.51 -24.54
N TYR A 461 29.60 -33.08 -23.48
CA TYR A 461 28.56 -32.43 -22.69
C TYR A 461 29.09 -31.21 -21.91
N TYR A 462 30.22 -31.36 -21.22
CA TYR A 462 30.79 -30.26 -20.43
C TYR A 462 31.40 -29.14 -21.28
N ARG A 463 31.73 -29.39 -22.57
CA ARG A 463 32.16 -28.36 -23.53
C ARG A 463 31.07 -27.35 -23.90
N GLN A 464 29.81 -27.61 -23.53
CA GLN A 464 28.70 -26.71 -23.75
C GLN A 464 28.55 -25.67 -22.63
N TYR A 465 29.19 -25.90 -21.47
CA TYR A 465 29.35 -24.86 -20.46
C TYR A 465 30.41 -23.85 -20.91
N LEU A 466 30.27 -22.60 -20.48
CA LEU A 466 31.31 -21.59 -20.62
C LEU A 466 32.54 -21.96 -19.78
N GLN A 467 33.62 -21.21 -19.95
CA GLN A 467 34.85 -21.36 -19.14
C GLN A 467 34.60 -21.24 -17.62
N ASP A 468 33.51 -20.57 -17.21
CA ASP A 468 33.08 -20.46 -15.81
C ASP A 468 32.48 -21.75 -15.22
N GLN A 469 32.15 -22.75 -16.05
CA GLN A 469 31.49 -24.02 -15.68
C GLN A 469 30.11 -23.88 -15.02
N VAL A 470 29.50 -22.70 -15.05
CA VAL A 470 28.20 -22.42 -14.45
C VAL A 470 27.15 -22.16 -15.51
N ASN A 471 27.51 -21.37 -16.53
CA ASN A 471 26.58 -20.97 -17.57
C ASN A 471 26.61 -21.98 -18.73
N PHE A 472 25.44 -22.54 -19.04
CA PHE A 472 25.25 -23.49 -20.13
C PHE A 472 24.86 -22.78 -21.43
N ARG A 473 25.59 -23.00 -22.52
CA ARG A 473 25.29 -22.39 -23.83
C ARG A 473 24.13 -23.11 -24.52
N LEU A 474 23.12 -22.36 -24.93
CA LEU A 474 21.97 -22.88 -25.69
C LEU A 474 22.23 -22.71 -27.19
N GLY A 475 22.58 -23.80 -27.87
CA GLY A 475 22.86 -23.81 -29.30
C GLY A 475 24.23 -23.20 -29.68
N PRO A 476 24.44 -22.89 -30.96
CA PRO A 476 25.67 -22.25 -31.46
C PRO A 476 25.69 -20.74 -31.23
N ILE A 477 26.86 -20.11 -31.44
CA ILE A 477 26.99 -18.65 -31.50
C ILE A 477 26.69 -18.19 -32.93
N ARG A 478 25.97 -17.08 -33.10
CA ARG A 478 25.65 -16.50 -34.41
C ARG A 478 26.35 -15.17 -34.59
N LEU A 479 27.06 -15.01 -35.71
CA LEU A 479 27.43 -13.69 -36.24
C LEU A 479 26.40 -13.29 -37.29
N ARG A 480 25.86 -12.07 -37.16
CA ARG A 480 24.92 -11.50 -38.12
C ARG A 480 25.47 -10.18 -38.63
N GLN A 481 25.65 -10.07 -39.94
CA GLN A 481 26.16 -8.89 -40.60
C GLN A 481 25.07 -8.20 -41.40
N VAL A 482 25.05 -6.87 -41.31
CA VAL A 482 24.18 -5.99 -42.11
C VAL A 482 25.05 -5.13 -43.02
N ARG A 483 24.68 -5.07 -44.29
CA ARG A 483 25.41 -4.39 -45.37
C ARG A 483 24.56 -3.31 -46.01
N ALA A 484 25.21 -2.23 -46.43
CA ALA A 484 24.59 -1.18 -47.24
C ALA A 484 24.81 -1.44 -48.74
N VAL A 485 23.88 -0.96 -49.56
CA VAL A 485 23.96 -1.02 -51.02
C VAL A 485 25.04 -0.07 -51.53
N GLU A 486 25.68 -0.47 -52.63
CA GLU A 486 26.66 0.33 -53.36
C GLU A 486 25.99 1.44 -54.16
N ILE A 487 26.55 2.65 -54.10
CA ILE A 487 26.01 3.83 -54.77
C ILE A 487 27.13 4.57 -55.50
N ASN A 488 26.82 5.10 -56.68
CA ASN A 488 27.73 5.96 -57.41
C ASN A 488 28.02 7.22 -56.59
N CYS A 489 29.31 7.54 -56.37
CA CYS A 489 29.70 8.70 -55.58
C CYS A 489 29.06 9.98 -56.14
N PRO A 490 28.42 10.83 -55.30
CA PRO A 490 27.86 12.10 -55.74
C PRO A 490 28.94 13.12 -56.15
N VAL A 491 30.20 12.87 -55.82
CA VAL A 491 31.35 13.71 -56.17
C VAL A 491 32.28 12.90 -57.08
N GLN A 492 32.40 13.32 -58.34
CA GLN A 492 33.43 12.80 -59.25
C GLN A 492 34.74 13.51 -58.94
N PHE A 493 35.68 12.81 -58.31
CA PHE A 493 37.07 13.24 -58.29
C PHE A 493 37.74 12.83 -59.62
N TRP A 494 38.72 13.61 -60.07
CA TRP A 494 39.49 13.33 -61.29
C TRP A 494 40.30 12.03 -61.11
N ASP A 495 40.07 11.09 -62.04
CA ASP A 495 40.56 9.71 -62.16
C ASP A 495 39.92 8.61 -61.28
N ASP A 496 39.34 7.64 -62.02
CA ASP A 496 38.86 6.28 -61.72
C ASP A 496 37.66 6.03 -60.79
N ASP A 497 36.99 4.91 -61.10
CA ASP A 497 35.79 4.28 -60.51
C ASP A 497 35.88 4.10 -58.98
N ILE A 498 35.85 5.19 -58.21
CA ILE A 498 35.73 5.11 -56.76
C ILE A 498 34.31 4.69 -56.42
N THR A 499 34.17 3.50 -55.84
CA THR A 499 32.90 3.00 -55.32
C THR A 499 32.61 3.65 -53.96
N CYS A 500 31.46 4.30 -53.85
CA CYS A 500 30.99 4.90 -52.60
C CYS A 500 29.92 4.03 -51.95
N TYR A 501 29.84 4.15 -50.64
CA TYR A 501 28.82 3.49 -49.83
C TYR A 501 28.10 4.56 -49.03
N ASP A 502 26.79 4.70 -49.26
CA ASP A 502 25.95 5.64 -48.53
C ASP A 502 25.73 5.14 -47.08
N LYS A 503 25.03 5.96 -46.31
CA LYS A 503 24.55 5.59 -44.99
C LYS A 503 23.56 4.44 -45.04
N TYR A 504 23.54 3.64 -43.97
CA TYR A 504 22.57 2.55 -43.86
C TYR A 504 21.13 3.09 -43.83
N SER A 505 20.23 2.41 -44.51
CA SER A 505 18.79 2.64 -44.45
C SER A 505 18.07 1.31 -44.55
N LEU A 506 17.02 1.10 -43.74
CA LEU A 506 16.19 -0.10 -43.79
C LEU A 506 15.59 -0.36 -45.20
N VAL A 507 15.35 0.69 -45.97
CA VAL A 507 14.74 0.58 -47.31
C VAL A 507 15.76 0.21 -48.38
N ARG A 508 17.04 0.50 -48.14
CA ARG A 508 18.16 0.25 -49.07
C ARG A 508 19.21 -0.63 -48.40
N GLU A 509 18.78 -1.78 -47.91
CA GLU A 509 19.69 -2.82 -47.44
C GLU A 509 20.10 -3.75 -48.58
N ASP A 510 21.30 -4.32 -48.50
CA ASP A 510 21.77 -5.30 -49.48
C ASP A 510 21.18 -6.68 -49.17
N ASP A 511 20.15 -7.06 -49.94
CA ASP A 511 19.39 -8.31 -49.83
C ASP A 511 19.85 -9.40 -50.82
N THR A 512 20.97 -9.18 -51.52
CA THR A 512 21.45 -10.09 -52.55
C THR A 512 22.15 -11.33 -51.96
N SER A 513 22.16 -12.44 -52.68
CA SER A 513 22.87 -13.66 -52.25
C SER A 513 24.20 -13.77 -52.97
N TYR A 514 25.29 -13.85 -52.20
CA TYR A 514 26.66 -13.93 -52.72
C TYR A 514 27.25 -15.32 -52.54
N CYS A 515 28.33 -15.57 -53.28
CA CYS A 515 29.22 -16.70 -53.05
C CYS A 515 30.33 -16.32 -52.05
N VAL A 516 31.17 -17.29 -51.70
CA VAL A 516 32.29 -17.08 -50.78
C VAL A 516 33.20 -15.96 -51.33
N GLY A 517 33.51 -14.96 -50.50
CA GLY A 517 34.33 -13.81 -50.93
C GLY A 517 33.56 -12.65 -51.58
N TRP A 518 32.24 -12.55 -51.38
CA TRP A 518 31.38 -11.50 -51.96
C TRP A 518 31.30 -11.51 -53.49
N GLU A 519 31.55 -12.66 -54.12
CA GLU A 519 31.46 -12.80 -55.57
C GLU A 519 30.00 -12.89 -56.03
N SER A 520 29.66 -12.09 -57.05
CA SER A 520 28.34 -12.09 -57.70
C SER A 520 28.30 -13.12 -58.83
N GLY A 521 27.50 -14.18 -58.68
CA GLY A 521 27.34 -15.20 -59.71
C GLY A 521 26.76 -16.52 -59.19
N PRO A 522 26.51 -17.51 -60.08
CA PRO A 522 26.16 -18.85 -59.64
C PRO A 522 27.38 -19.51 -58.99
N CYS A 523 27.28 -19.82 -57.69
CA CYS A 523 28.39 -20.45 -56.97
C CYS A 523 28.76 -21.80 -57.61
N VAL A 524 30.06 -22.07 -57.74
CA VAL A 524 30.53 -23.39 -58.17
C VAL A 524 30.03 -24.43 -57.17
N ARG A 525 29.40 -25.51 -57.65
CA ARG A 525 28.75 -26.52 -56.78
C ARG A 525 29.68 -27.09 -55.72
N GLU A 526 30.96 -27.24 -56.03
CA GLU A 526 31.97 -27.81 -55.13
C GLU A 526 32.27 -26.86 -53.97
N GLU A 527 32.45 -25.55 -54.22
CA GLU A 527 32.73 -24.56 -53.17
C GLU A 527 31.56 -24.36 -52.20
N ALA A 528 30.31 -24.46 -52.69
CA ALA A 528 29.12 -24.34 -51.86
C ALA A 528 28.87 -25.57 -50.97
N VAL A 529 29.37 -26.75 -51.37
CA VAL A 529 29.14 -28.03 -50.68
C VAL A 529 30.26 -28.35 -49.68
N TYR A 530 31.52 -27.96 -49.95
CA TYR A 530 32.66 -28.30 -49.10
C TYR A 530 33.04 -27.24 -48.06
N ASN A 531 32.64 -25.96 -48.23
CA ASN A 531 32.96 -24.90 -47.28
C ASN A 531 31.92 -24.77 -46.16
N ILE A 532 32.39 -24.85 -44.91
CA ILE A 532 31.59 -24.68 -43.68
C ILE A 532 30.93 -23.28 -43.63
N THR A 533 31.53 -22.29 -44.29
CA THR A 533 31.08 -20.89 -44.33
C THR A 533 30.10 -20.56 -45.45
N SER A 534 29.71 -21.50 -46.33
CA SER A 534 28.90 -21.18 -47.53
C SER A 534 27.53 -20.56 -47.21
N ALA A 535 26.97 -20.85 -46.03
CA ALA A 535 25.73 -20.23 -45.55
C ALA A 535 25.90 -18.75 -45.14
N ALA A 536 27.11 -18.32 -44.77
CA ALA A 536 27.40 -16.97 -44.28
C ALA A 536 27.35 -15.87 -45.33
N TRP A 537 27.29 -16.23 -46.61
CA TRP A 537 27.29 -15.30 -47.75
C TRP A 537 25.89 -15.13 -48.36
N LYS A 538 24.89 -15.86 -47.84
CA LYS A 538 23.50 -15.79 -48.28
C LYS A 538 22.70 -14.89 -47.35
N PHE A 539 21.88 -14.03 -47.95
CA PHE A 539 20.99 -13.16 -47.19
C PHE A 539 19.85 -13.95 -46.56
N ALA A 540 19.59 -13.71 -45.27
CA ALA A 540 18.44 -14.24 -44.55
C ALA A 540 17.50 -13.10 -44.16
N SER A 541 16.23 -13.24 -44.52
CA SER A 541 15.21 -12.24 -44.20
C SER A 541 14.94 -12.19 -42.68
N ALA A 542 14.56 -11.02 -42.17
CA ALA A 542 14.24 -10.83 -40.75
C ALA A 542 13.09 -11.75 -40.28
N VAL A 543 12.13 -12.04 -41.16
CA VAL A 543 10.94 -12.86 -40.84
C VAL A 543 11.32 -14.33 -40.65
N ASP A 544 12.22 -14.86 -41.48
CA ASP A 544 12.64 -16.26 -41.43
C ASP A 544 13.43 -16.58 -40.16
N ILE A 545 14.15 -15.60 -39.61
CA ILE A 545 15.01 -15.76 -38.44
C ILE A 545 14.42 -15.17 -37.15
N TRP A 546 13.17 -14.69 -37.20
CA TRP A 546 12.49 -14.01 -36.09
C TRP A 546 13.35 -12.88 -35.48
N GLY A 547 14.02 -12.12 -36.35
CA GLY A 547 14.86 -10.99 -35.99
C GLY A 547 14.05 -9.71 -35.84
N LEU A 548 14.33 -8.94 -34.79
CA LEU A 548 13.75 -7.61 -34.58
C LEU A 548 14.74 -6.53 -35.04
N PRO A 549 14.24 -5.38 -35.56
CA PRO A 549 15.11 -4.25 -35.82
C PRO A 549 15.70 -3.74 -34.52
N THR A 550 17.02 -3.49 -34.52
CA THR A 550 17.78 -3.08 -33.33
C THR A 550 18.37 -1.69 -33.56
N THR A 551 18.25 -0.82 -32.56
CA THR A 551 18.76 0.56 -32.64
C THR A 551 20.11 0.65 -31.93
N GLY A 552 21.16 0.99 -32.67
CA GLY A 552 22.50 1.25 -32.15
C GLY A 552 22.74 2.73 -31.83
N LEU A 553 24.00 3.13 -31.67
CA LEU A 553 24.40 4.52 -31.40
C LEU A 553 24.40 5.38 -32.67
N HIS A 554 24.52 4.76 -33.85
CA HIS A 554 24.59 5.43 -35.13
C HIS A 554 23.28 5.31 -35.95
N SER A 555 22.74 4.10 -36.11
CA SER A 555 21.50 3.87 -36.87
C SER A 555 20.65 2.73 -36.31
N THR A 556 19.42 2.60 -36.80
CA THR A 556 18.59 1.41 -36.63
C THR A 556 18.87 0.42 -37.75
N TYR A 557 19.15 -0.83 -37.42
CA TYR A 557 19.42 -1.92 -38.35
C TYR A 557 18.25 -2.90 -38.43
N SER A 558 18.05 -3.52 -39.59
CA SER A 558 17.05 -4.56 -39.74
C SER A 558 17.40 -5.81 -38.90
N GLY A 559 16.39 -6.64 -38.66
CA GLY A 559 16.56 -7.93 -37.98
C GLY A 559 17.15 -9.03 -38.85
N GLY A 560 17.31 -8.78 -40.15
CA GLY A 560 17.85 -9.72 -41.14
C GLY A 560 19.36 -9.59 -41.29
N GLY A 561 19.90 -10.23 -42.34
CA GLY A 561 21.29 -10.07 -42.76
C GLY A 561 21.97 -11.38 -43.13
N TYR A 562 23.30 -11.35 -43.18
CA TYR A 562 24.17 -12.47 -43.52
C TYR A 562 24.59 -13.19 -42.24
N LEU A 563 24.44 -14.51 -42.19
CA LEU A 563 24.50 -15.29 -40.95
C LEU A 563 25.62 -16.32 -40.94
N ALA A 564 26.59 -16.14 -40.05
CA ALA A 564 27.61 -17.13 -39.75
C ALA A 564 27.32 -17.79 -38.39
N ASP A 565 26.74 -19.00 -38.42
CA ASP A 565 26.49 -19.81 -37.23
C ASP A 565 27.72 -20.69 -36.93
N PHE A 566 28.39 -20.45 -35.79
CA PHE A 566 29.54 -21.21 -35.35
C PHE A 566 29.17 -22.66 -35.00
N GLY A 567 30.15 -23.57 -35.07
CA GLY A 567 29.95 -24.97 -34.69
C GLY A 567 29.89 -25.20 -33.17
N VAL A 568 29.73 -26.46 -32.76
CA VAL A 568 29.77 -26.86 -31.33
C VAL A 568 31.21 -26.96 -30.80
N ASN A 569 32.17 -27.22 -31.69
CA ASN A 569 33.57 -27.46 -31.35
C ASN A 569 34.42 -26.19 -31.51
N PHE A 570 35.41 -26.04 -30.63
CA PHE A 570 36.41 -24.97 -30.71
C PHE A 570 37.17 -24.97 -32.05
N GLU A 571 37.62 -26.14 -32.52
CA GLU A 571 38.46 -26.25 -33.72
C GLU A 571 37.71 -25.82 -34.99
N ILE A 572 36.47 -26.29 -35.16
CA ILE A 572 35.60 -25.90 -36.27
C ILE A 572 35.31 -24.41 -36.22
N SER A 573 35.01 -23.87 -35.04
CA SER A 573 34.72 -22.43 -34.88
C SER A 573 35.94 -21.56 -35.17
N ARG A 574 37.14 -22.00 -34.77
CA ARG A 574 38.39 -21.32 -35.09
C ARG A 574 38.72 -21.39 -36.58
N GLN A 575 38.50 -22.54 -37.23
CA GLN A 575 38.66 -22.67 -38.67
C GLN A 575 37.69 -21.77 -39.43
N MET A 576 36.41 -21.76 -39.03
CA MET A 576 35.40 -20.88 -39.61
C MET A 576 35.77 -19.40 -39.45
N LEU A 577 36.27 -18.99 -38.29
CA LEU A 577 36.76 -17.63 -38.07
C LEU A 577 37.93 -17.27 -38.99
N ASN A 578 38.89 -18.18 -39.15
CA ASN A 578 40.02 -17.99 -40.07
C ASN A 578 39.55 -17.86 -41.53
N ASP A 579 38.57 -18.67 -41.95
CA ASP A 579 38.01 -18.60 -43.30
C ASP A 579 37.26 -17.27 -43.52
N LEU A 580 36.45 -16.83 -42.57
CA LEU A 580 35.75 -15.54 -42.63
C LEU A 580 36.73 -14.36 -42.72
N ASN A 581 37.86 -14.44 -42.01
CA ASN A 581 38.92 -13.42 -42.10
C ASN A 581 39.67 -13.48 -43.43
N LYS A 582 40.03 -14.70 -43.90
CA LYS A 582 40.73 -14.92 -45.17
C LYS A 582 39.96 -14.38 -46.38
N TYR A 583 38.64 -14.58 -46.40
CA TYR A 583 37.76 -14.11 -47.49
C TYR A 583 37.14 -12.73 -47.23
N VAL A 584 37.58 -12.01 -46.19
CA VAL A 584 37.13 -10.63 -45.89
C VAL A 584 35.61 -10.54 -45.79
N TRP A 585 35.01 -11.35 -44.91
CA TRP A 585 33.57 -11.31 -44.67
C TRP A 585 33.14 -9.90 -44.20
N ILE A 586 33.92 -9.26 -43.33
CA ILE A 586 33.72 -7.86 -42.95
C ILE A 586 34.50 -6.95 -43.91
N ASP A 587 33.78 -6.32 -44.83
CA ASP A 587 34.32 -5.37 -45.81
C ASP A 587 33.78 -3.93 -45.57
N ARG A 588 34.09 -3.02 -46.50
CA ARG A 588 33.66 -1.61 -46.46
C ARG A 588 32.14 -1.39 -46.64
N LYS A 589 31.40 -2.37 -47.18
CA LYS A 589 29.92 -2.36 -47.28
C LYS A 589 29.25 -2.66 -45.94
N THR A 590 29.97 -3.30 -45.03
CA THR A 590 29.49 -3.61 -43.69
C THR A 590 29.12 -2.34 -42.92
N ARG A 591 27.98 -2.39 -42.22
CA ARG A 591 27.51 -1.30 -41.35
C ARG A 591 27.28 -1.74 -39.92
N ALA A 592 26.86 -2.98 -39.71
CA ALA A 592 26.73 -3.54 -38.38
C ALA A 592 27.07 -5.02 -38.38
N VAL A 593 27.75 -5.47 -37.33
CA VAL A 593 27.97 -6.89 -37.02
C VAL A 593 27.47 -7.15 -35.61
N PHE A 594 26.60 -8.14 -35.48
CA PHE A 594 26.04 -8.61 -34.23
C PHE A 594 26.65 -9.96 -33.89
N THR A 595 27.08 -10.13 -32.66
CA THR A 595 27.44 -11.43 -32.10
C THR A 595 26.38 -11.83 -31.09
N GLU A 596 25.56 -12.83 -31.43
CA GLU A 596 24.35 -13.21 -30.70
C GLU A 596 24.44 -14.66 -30.20
N PHE A 597 24.13 -14.89 -28.92
CA PHE A 597 24.01 -16.23 -28.35
C PHE A 597 23.24 -16.21 -27.03
N THR A 598 22.76 -17.38 -26.62
CA THR A 598 21.99 -17.55 -25.40
C THR A 598 22.67 -18.49 -24.42
N LEU A 599 22.53 -18.15 -23.15
CA LEU A 599 23.05 -18.90 -22.02
C LEU A 599 21.90 -19.25 -21.08
N TYR A 600 22.08 -20.31 -20.31
CA TYR A 600 21.21 -20.73 -19.24
C TYR A 600 22.02 -21.05 -17.99
N ASN A 601 21.77 -20.34 -16.90
CA ASN A 601 22.31 -20.67 -15.60
C ASN A 601 21.34 -21.63 -14.89
N VAL A 602 21.80 -22.87 -14.69
CA VAL A 602 21.00 -23.95 -14.09
C VAL A 602 20.74 -23.68 -12.60
N ASN A 603 21.71 -23.10 -11.89
CA ASN A 603 21.63 -22.88 -10.45
C ASN A 603 20.59 -21.81 -10.09
N GLU A 604 20.45 -20.79 -10.95
CA GLU A 604 19.56 -19.65 -10.72
C GLU A 604 18.27 -19.69 -11.55
N ASN A 605 18.13 -20.69 -12.44
CA ASN A 605 17.07 -20.79 -13.44
C ASN A 605 16.89 -19.48 -14.22
N LEU A 606 17.99 -18.97 -14.78
CA LEU A 606 18.04 -17.69 -15.50
C LEU A 606 18.56 -17.89 -16.92
N PHE A 607 17.81 -17.41 -17.91
CA PHE A 607 18.28 -17.35 -19.29
C PHE A 607 18.90 -15.99 -19.55
N VAL A 608 19.97 -15.96 -20.34
CA VAL A 608 20.68 -14.75 -20.73
C VAL A 608 20.78 -14.72 -22.24
N TYR A 609 20.25 -13.67 -22.87
CA TYR A 609 20.50 -13.36 -24.28
C TYR A 609 21.58 -12.29 -24.36
N LEU A 610 22.64 -12.60 -25.09
CA LEU A 610 23.79 -11.74 -25.32
C LEU A 610 23.77 -11.28 -26.77
N SER A 611 23.90 -9.97 -26.98
CA SER A 611 24.05 -9.36 -28.30
C SER A 611 25.10 -8.27 -28.24
N PHE A 612 26.24 -8.51 -28.89
CA PHE A 612 27.31 -7.51 -29.02
C PHE A 612 27.23 -6.87 -30.40
N LEU A 613 26.90 -5.58 -30.46
CA LEU A 613 26.81 -4.82 -31.70
C LEU A 613 28.08 -4.00 -31.93
N CYS A 614 28.74 -4.24 -33.07
CA CYS A 614 29.77 -3.40 -33.65
C CYS A 614 29.20 -2.66 -34.86
N GLU A 615 29.04 -1.33 -34.75
CA GLU A 615 28.65 -0.48 -35.87
C GLU A 615 29.89 0.07 -36.57
N PHE A 616 29.86 0.09 -37.90
CA PHE A 616 30.91 0.62 -38.76
C PHE A 616 30.33 1.83 -39.52
N PRO A 617 30.55 3.06 -39.03
CA PRO A 617 30.09 4.28 -39.70
C PRO A 617 30.75 4.46 -41.08
N GLU A 618 30.15 5.28 -41.95
CA GLU A 618 30.69 5.49 -43.31
C GLU A 618 32.05 6.21 -43.30
N VAL A 619 32.31 6.99 -42.25
CA VAL A 619 33.56 7.71 -42.00
C VAL A 619 34.68 6.77 -41.53
N GLY A 620 34.35 5.54 -41.12
CA GLY A 620 35.26 4.57 -40.53
C GLY A 620 35.22 4.53 -39.00
N GLY A 621 36.07 3.67 -38.42
CA GLY A 621 36.05 3.35 -36.99
C GLY A 621 34.97 2.35 -36.61
N VAL A 622 34.85 2.06 -35.32
CA VAL A 622 33.88 1.11 -34.76
C VAL A 622 33.19 1.74 -33.56
N LEU A 623 31.86 1.64 -33.51
CA LEU A 623 31.07 1.98 -32.32
C LEU A 623 30.52 0.70 -31.71
N LEU A 624 30.60 0.60 -30.39
CA LEU A 624 30.33 -0.62 -29.67
C LEU A 624 29.10 -0.46 -28.79
N THR A 625 28.16 -1.40 -28.87
CA THR A 625 26.97 -1.46 -28.00
C THR A 625 26.77 -2.88 -27.49
N PRO A 626 27.21 -3.20 -26.25
CA PRO A 626 26.93 -4.49 -25.63
C PRO A 626 25.50 -4.52 -25.06
N SER A 627 24.74 -5.56 -25.36
CA SER A 627 23.41 -5.81 -24.80
C SER A 627 23.38 -7.17 -24.11
N ILE A 628 23.03 -7.15 -22.83
CA ILE A 628 22.94 -8.33 -21.96
C ILE A 628 21.56 -8.30 -21.32
N GLN A 629 20.67 -9.18 -21.78
CA GLN A 629 19.29 -9.26 -21.35
C GLN A 629 19.04 -10.60 -20.67
N PHE A 630 18.37 -10.59 -19.52
CA PHE A 630 18.00 -11.82 -18.83
C PHE A 630 16.49 -11.94 -18.77
N PHE A 631 16.02 -13.18 -18.79
CA PHE A 631 14.60 -13.53 -18.69
C PHE A 631 14.45 -14.91 -18.04
N ARG A 632 13.27 -15.19 -17.48
CA ARG A 632 12.92 -16.49 -16.88
C ARG A 632 11.74 -17.10 -17.62
N PRO A 633 11.96 -18.08 -18.51
CA PRO A 633 10.88 -18.78 -19.22
C PRO A 633 9.97 -19.59 -18.31
N TYR A 634 10.56 -20.31 -17.35
CA TYR A 634 9.85 -21.17 -16.40
C TYR A 634 9.84 -20.54 -15.02
N GLN A 635 8.73 -19.89 -14.66
CA GLN A 635 8.57 -19.23 -13.36
C GLN A 635 7.98 -20.18 -12.31
N HIS A 636 7.16 -21.14 -12.73
CA HIS A 636 6.42 -22.04 -11.84
C HIS A 636 7.20 -23.32 -11.50
N VAL A 637 8.36 -23.19 -10.85
CA VAL A 637 9.18 -24.33 -10.42
C VAL A 637 9.08 -24.54 -8.90
N GLY A 638 8.83 -25.77 -8.47
CA GLY A 638 8.78 -26.17 -7.06
C GLY A 638 7.63 -25.54 -6.26
N SER A 639 7.78 -25.48 -4.94
CA SER A 639 6.81 -24.87 -4.02
C SER A 639 6.69 -23.35 -4.19
N TYR A 640 7.80 -22.69 -4.53
CA TYR A 640 7.83 -21.27 -4.87
C TYR A 640 6.93 -20.94 -6.07
N GLY A 641 6.98 -21.78 -7.12
CA GLY A 641 6.13 -21.63 -8.30
C GLY A 641 4.64 -21.67 -8.01
N LEU A 642 4.20 -22.56 -7.11
CA LEU A 642 2.79 -22.64 -6.67
C LEU A 642 2.34 -21.36 -5.95
N PHE A 643 3.21 -20.77 -5.14
CA PHE A 643 2.91 -19.52 -4.45
C PHE A 643 2.76 -18.35 -5.44
N VAL A 644 3.67 -18.23 -6.40
CA VAL A 644 3.62 -17.20 -7.45
C VAL A 644 2.32 -17.34 -8.25
N PHE A 645 1.91 -18.57 -8.58
CA PHE A 645 0.64 -18.84 -9.24
C PHE A 645 -0.58 -18.37 -8.43
N ILE A 646 -0.58 -18.56 -7.09
CA ILE A 646 -1.63 -18.03 -6.22
C ILE A 646 -1.66 -16.50 -6.25
N CYS A 647 -0.49 -15.84 -6.25
CA CYS A 647 -0.40 -14.38 -6.36
C CYS A 647 -0.95 -13.89 -7.71
N GLU A 648 -0.65 -14.58 -8.81
CA GLU A 648 -1.19 -14.28 -10.14
C GLU A 648 -2.73 -14.35 -10.17
N ILE A 649 -3.32 -15.36 -9.53
CA ILE A 649 -4.79 -15.48 -9.39
C ILE A 649 -5.35 -14.30 -8.59
N PHE A 650 -4.72 -13.94 -7.48
CA PHE A 650 -5.17 -12.81 -6.65
C PHE A 650 -5.13 -11.49 -7.42
N ILE A 651 -4.09 -11.28 -8.22
CA ILE A 651 -3.95 -10.11 -9.08
C ILE A 651 -5.05 -10.09 -10.15
N LEU A 652 -5.35 -11.23 -10.78
CA LEU A 652 -6.43 -11.33 -11.75
C LEU A 652 -7.80 -11.02 -11.13
N LEU A 653 -8.06 -11.50 -9.90
CA LEU A 653 -9.28 -11.18 -9.16
C LEU A 653 -9.36 -9.69 -8.79
N SER A 654 -8.25 -9.10 -8.33
CA SER A 654 -8.16 -7.67 -8.01
C SER A 654 -8.43 -6.79 -9.23
N PHE A 655 -7.91 -7.20 -10.40
CA PHE A 655 -8.17 -6.50 -11.65
C PHE A 655 -9.65 -6.51 -12.04
N ILE A 656 -10.32 -7.66 -11.93
CA ILE A 656 -11.76 -7.74 -12.22
C ILE A 656 -12.54 -6.82 -11.28
N LEU A 657 -12.19 -6.78 -9.99
CA LEU A 657 -12.82 -5.87 -9.03
C LEU A 657 -12.61 -4.40 -9.38
N PHE A 658 -11.39 -4.00 -9.76
CA PHE A 658 -11.08 -2.64 -10.19
C PHE A 658 -11.80 -2.26 -11.49
N MET A 659 -11.87 -3.17 -12.46
CA MET A 659 -12.62 -2.99 -13.71
C MET A 659 -14.10 -2.77 -13.45
N VAL A 660 -14.76 -3.67 -12.70
CA VAL A 660 -16.19 -3.56 -12.39
C VAL A 660 -16.48 -2.26 -11.66
N ARG A 661 -15.66 -1.93 -10.67
CA ARG A 661 -15.81 -0.69 -9.92
C ARG A 661 -15.66 0.54 -10.82
N MET A 662 -14.65 0.56 -11.68
CA MET A 662 -14.42 1.66 -12.62
C MET A 662 -15.59 1.85 -13.57
N ILE A 663 -16.13 0.76 -14.12
CA ILE A 663 -17.31 0.81 -14.98
C ILE A 663 -18.49 1.40 -14.21
N ILE A 664 -18.75 0.96 -12.97
CA ILE A 664 -19.82 1.51 -12.13
C ILE A 664 -19.62 3.02 -11.89
N THR A 665 -18.40 3.47 -11.60
CA THR A 665 -18.11 4.90 -11.38
C THR A 665 -18.33 5.71 -12.65
N ILE A 666 -17.85 5.22 -13.80
CA ILE A 666 -18.04 5.86 -15.11
C ILE A 666 -19.53 5.94 -15.46
N CYS A 667 -20.30 4.87 -15.23
CA CYS A 667 -21.75 4.88 -15.46
C CYS A 667 -22.51 5.87 -14.57
N LYS A 668 -22.06 6.08 -13.32
CA LYS A 668 -22.69 7.01 -12.37
C LYS A 668 -22.34 8.47 -12.63
N GLU A 669 -21.09 8.76 -12.97
CA GLU A 669 -20.57 10.14 -13.06
C GLU A 669 -20.47 10.67 -14.49
N GLY A 670 -20.44 9.80 -15.50
CA GLY A 670 -20.30 10.16 -16.91
C GLY A 670 -19.06 11.02 -17.15
N VAL A 671 -19.24 12.18 -17.78
CA VAL A 671 -18.14 13.13 -18.09
C VAL A 671 -17.54 13.78 -16.83
N ARG A 672 -18.27 13.80 -15.71
CA ARG A 672 -17.75 14.36 -14.44
C ARG A 672 -16.57 13.55 -13.92
N PHE A 673 -16.49 12.27 -14.27
CA PHE A 673 -15.37 11.39 -13.95
C PHE A 673 -14.01 11.97 -14.35
N LEU A 674 -13.89 12.54 -15.56
CA LEU A 674 -12.64 13.08 -16.09
C LEU A 674 -12.17 14.37 -15.42
N LYS A 675 -13.04 15.04 -14.65
CA LYS A 675 -12.64 16.23 -13.88
C LYS A 675 -11.89 15.89 -12.60
N GLU A 676 -12.07 14.69 -12.07
CA GLU A 676 -11.36 14.26 -10.86
C GLU A 676 -10.02 13.60 -11.23
N MET A 677 -8.91 14.26 -10.87
CA MET A 677 -7.55 13.79 -11.16
C MET A 677 -7.30 12.34 -10.71
N TRP A 678 -7.85 11.96 -9.56
CA TRP A 678 -7.69 10.63 -8.96
C TRP A 678 -8.38 9.53 -9.76
N ASN A 679 -9.51 9.84 -10.38
CA ASN A 679 -10.26 8.91 -11.23
C ASN A 679 -9.53 8.68 -12.56
N VAL A 680 -8.85 9.70 -13.08
CA VAL A 680 -7.97 9.58 -14.26
C VAL A 680 -6.78 8.67 -13.96
N PHE A 681 -6.14 8.81 -12.78
CA PHE A 681 -5.08 7.87 -12.37
C PHE A 681 -5.58 6.42 -12.28
N ASP A 682 -6.75 6.21 -11.68
CA ASP A 682 -7.34 4.87 -11.61
C ASP A 682 -7.55 4.29 -13.01
N LEU A 683 -8.06 5.10 -13.96
CA LEU A 683 -8.23 4.71 -15.37
C LEU A 683 -6.91 4.27 -16.01
N PHE A 684 -5.82 5.03 -15.82
CA PHE A 684 -4.50 4.65 -16.33
C PHE A 684 -3.99 3.34 -15.74
N ILE A 685 -4.18 3.11 -14.43
CA ILE A 685 -3.78 1.87 -13.76
C ILE A 685 -4.47 0.66 -14.42
N VAL A 686 -5.76 0.76 -14.68
CA VAL A 686 -6.54 -0.31 -15.29
C VAL A 686 -6.17 -0.55 -16.76
N ILE A 687 -5.92 0.51 -17.53
CA ILE A 687 -5.46 0.39 -18.92
C ILE A 687 -4.09 -0.29 -18.98
N LEU A 688 -3.14 0.14 -18.13
CA LEU A 688 -1.81 -0.47 -18.06
C LEU A 688 -1.86 -1.91 -17.60
N PHE A 689 -2.77 -2.24 -16.68
CA PHE A 689 -2.98 -3.62 -16.28
C PHE A 689 -3.47 -4.48 -17.46
N PHE A 690 -4.44 -3.98 -18.23
CA PHE A 690 -4.94 -4.70 -19.40
C PHE A 690 -3.85 -4.91 -20.45
N ILE A 691 -3.03 -3.89 -20.72
CA ILE A 691 -1.85 -3.99 -21.59
C ILE A 691 -0.86 -5.03 -21.04
N GLY A 692 -0.54 -4.97 -19.74
CA GLY A 692 0.36 -5.91 -19.08
C GLY A 692 -0.15 -7.36 -19.14
N PHE A 693 -1.46 -7.58 -18.99
CA PHE A 693 -2.08 -8.89 -19.12
C PHE A 693 -1.95 -9.46 -20.54
N ILE A 694 -2.23 -8.66 -21.57
CA ILE A 694 -2.04 -9.06 -22.97
C ILE A 694 -0.58 -9.40 -23.24
N MET A 695 0.35 -8.58 -22.75
CA MET A 695 1.79 -8.81 -22.91
C MET A 695 2.25 -10.09 -22.19
N TYR A 696 1.73 -10.38 -21.01
CA TYR A 696 2.00 -11.62 -20.28
C TYR A 696 1.54 -12.86 -21.05
N VAL A 697 0.31 -12.85 -21.59
CA VAL A 697 -0.18 -13.94 -22.43
C VAL A 697 0.68 -14.09 -23.70
N GLY A 698 1.02 -12.98 -24.35
CA GLY A 698 1.92 -12.98 -25.51
C GLY A 698 3.30 -13.57 -25.18
N ARG A 699 3.84 -13.27 -23.99
CA ARG A 699 5.10 -13.84 -23.49
C ARG A 699 5.00 -15.36 -23.37
N CYS A 700 3.95 -15.90 -22.74
CA CYS A 700 3.76 -17.35 -22.60
C CYS A 700 3.69 -18.07 -23.95
N VAL A 701 2.95 -17.50 -24.92
CA VAL A 701 2.86 -18.06 -26.27
C VAL A 701 4.22 -18.08 -26.96
N MET A 702 4.99 -17.00 -26.85
CA MET A 702 6.30 -16.90 -27.50
C MET A 702 7.34 -17.82 -26.86
N ILE A 703 7.32 -17.97 -25.53
CA ILE A 703 8.16 -18.94 -24.81
C ILE A 703 7.92 -20.35 -25.35
N ASN A 704 6.66 -20.79 -25.38
CA ASN A 704 6.33 -22.14 -25.84
C ASN A 704 6.78 -22.37 -27.29
N LYS A 705 6.52 -21.41 -28.18
CA LYS A 705 6.94 -21.50 -29.58
C LYS A 705 8.46 -21.59 -29.75
N ASN A 706 9.24 -20.81 -29.00
CA ASN A 706 10.70 -20.84 -29.06
C ASN A 706 11.28 -22.12 -28.45
N MET A 707 10.72 -22.58 -27.32
CA MET A 707 11.15 -23.82 -26.68
C MET A 707 10.84 -25.03 -27.57
N ASP A 708 9.67 -25.05 -28.23
CA ASP A 708 9.35 -26.07 -29.23
C ASP A 708 10.32 -26.07 -30.41
N ALA A 709 10.72 -24.88 -30.89
CA ALA A 709 11.71 -24.75 -31.96
C ALA A 709 13.10 -25.26 -31.52
N PHE A 710 13.49 -24.99 -30.27
CA PHE A 710 14.75 -25.46 -29.69
C PHE A 710 14.75 -26.99 -29.49
N HIS A 711 13.67 -27.56 -28.95
CA HIS A 711 13.54 -29.01 -28.76
C HIS A 711 13.53 -29.80 -30.07
N LYS A 712 13.03 -29.22 -31.17
CA LYS A 712 13.09 -29.84 -32.50
C LYS A 712 14.52 -29.99 -33.02
N ASN A 713 15.38 -29.00 -32.83
CA ASN A 713 16.76 -29.00 -33.33
C ASN A 713 17.71 -28.25 -32.38
N ILE A 714 18.36 -28.98 -31.48
CA ILE A 714 19.26 -28.42 -30.45
C ILE A 714 20.52 -27.77 -31.06
N TYR A 715 20.96 -28.25 -32.24
CA TYR A 715 22.16 -27.76 -32.92
C TYR A 715 21.93 -26.50 -33.76
N LYS A 716 20.68 -26.10 -33.99
CA LYS A 716 20.35 -24.90 -34.76
C LYS A 716 20.21 -23.71 -33.80
N PHE A 717 20.72 -22.55 -34.19
CA PHE A 717 20.47 -21.32 -33.44
C PHE A 717 18.98 -20.98 -33.43
N VAL A 718 18.43 -20.79 -32.22
CA VAL A 718 17.09 -20.24 -32.01
C VAL A 718 17.25 -18.85 -31.43
N ASN A 719 16.63 -17.86 -32.07
CA ASN A 719 16.70 -16.49 -31.61
C ASN A 719 15.79 -16.29 -30.39
N PHE A 720 16.35 -16.03 -29.21
CA PHE A 720 15.57 -15.64 -28.03
C PHE A 720 15.56 -14.12 -27.77
N GLY A 721 16.20 -13.31 -28.61
CA GLY A 721 16.30 -11.86 -28.41
C GLY A 721 14.94 -11.16 -28.44
N HIS A 722 14.03 -11.60 -29.30
CA HIS A 722 12.67 -11.06 -29.32
C HIS A 722 11.87 -11.43 -28.06
N LEU A 723 12.17 -12.58 -27.42
CA LEU A 723 11.54 -12.96 -26.15
C LEU A 723 12.12 -12.14 -25.00
N ALA A 724 13.43 -11.95 -24.98
CA ALA A 724 14.11 -11.15 -23.96
C ALA A 724 13.65 -9.69 -23.98
N THR A 725 13.54 -9.08 -25.17
CA THR A 725 13.00 -7.72 -25.34
C THR A 725 11.53 -7.63 -24.92
N TRP A 726 10.71 -8.63 -25.23
CA TRP A 726 9.30 -8.67 -24.81
C TRP A 726 9.15 -8.75 -23.28
N ASP A 727 9.96 -9.58 -22.63
CA ASP A 727 10.00 -9.67 -21.17
C ASP A 727 10.49 -8.37 -20.52
N GLU A 728 11.48 -7.70 -21.12
CA GLU A 728 11.94 -6.39 -20.69
C GLU A 728 10.83 -5.32 -20.78
N MET A 729 10.08 -5.27 -21.89
CA MET A 729 8.93 -4.37 -22.02
C MET A 729 7.83 -4.68 -20.99
N LEU A 730 7.53 -5.96 -20.73
CA LEU A 730 6.58 -6.36 -19.69
C LEU A 730 7.02 -5.85 -18.31
N ASN A 731 8.31 -6.00 -17.98
CA ASN A 731 8.87 -5.51 -16.73
C ASN A 731 8.78 -3.97 -16.59
N VAL A 732 8.96 -3.23 -17.68
CA VAL A 732 8.75 -1.76 -17.69
C VAL A 732 7.29 -1.42 -17.40
N VAL A 733 6.33 -2.13 -17.98
CA VAL A 733 4.89 -1.92 -17.70
C VAL A 733 4.57 -2.22 -16.23
N ILE A 734 5.10 -3.31 -15.66
CA ILE A 734 4.94 -3.64 -14.24
C ILE A 734 5.53 -2.53 -13.35
N ALA A 735 6.71 -2.00 -13.70
CA ALA A 735 7.33 -0.91 -12.94
C ALA A 735 6.49 0.38 -12.96
N ILE A 736 5.93 0.75 -14.12
CA ILE A 736 5.03 1.90 -14.24
C ILE A 736 3.74 1.66 -13.43
N LEU A 737 3.20 0.44 -13.46
CA LEU A 737 2.02 0.07 -12.67
C LEU A 737 2.29 0.20 -11.16
N ILE A 738 3.44 -0.27 -10.68
CA ILE A 738 3.87 -0.09 -9.28
C ILE A 738 4.04 1.40 -8.94
N PHE A 739 4.63 2.19 -9.83
CA PHE A 739 4.79 3.63 -9.62
C PHE A 739 3.45 4.37 -9.53
N LEU A 740 2.49 4.06 -10.39
CA LEU A 740 1.17 4.70 -10.34
C LEU A 740 0.34 4.25 -9.14
N THR A 741 0.43 2.97 -8.77
CA THR A 741 -0.27 2.43 -7.59
C THR A 741 0.33 2.94 -6.28
N THR A 742 1.64 3.20 -6.23
CA THR A 742 2.28 3.89 -5.08
C THR A 742 1.85 5.35 -5.00
N ILE A 743 1.78 6.09 -6.11
CA ILE A 743 1.19 7.45 -6.14
C ILE A 743 -0.27 7.40 -5.69
N ARG A 744 -1.02 6.38 -6.07
CA ARG A 744 -2.41 6.23 -5.63
C ARG A 744 -2.54 6.14 -4.11
N LEU A 745 -1.58 5.51 -3.41
CA LEU A 745 -1.55 5.50 -1.94
C LEU A 745 -1.39 6.89 -1.32
N MET A 746 -0.79 7.85 -2.04
CA MET A 746 -0.64 9.23 -1.56
C MET A 746 -1.98 9.96 -1.39
N ARG A 747 -3.09 9.45 -1.93
CA ARG A 747 -4.43 10.03 -1.74
C ARG A 747 -4.79 10.19 -0.25
N VAL A 748 -4.28 9.33 0.63
CA VAL A 748 -4.51 9.44 2.08
C VAL A 748 -3.85 10.67 2.70
N LEU A 749 -2.74 11.15 2.13
CA LEU A 749 -2.09 12.35 2.64
C LEU A 749 -2.98 13.59 2.51
N ASN A 750 -3.98 13.60 1.61
CA ASN A 750 -4.97 14.68 1.51
C ASN A 750 -5.91 14.76 2.73
N TYR A 751 -5.89 13.79 3.65
CA TYR A 751 -6.59 13.92 4.93
C TYR A 751 -5.70 14.50 6.04
N SER A 752 -4.43 14.73 5.75
CA SER A 752 -3.54 15.48 6.63
C SER A 752 -3.76 16.97 6.44
N THR A 753 -4.04 17.66 7.53
CA THR A 753 -4.16 19.13 7.57
C THR A 753 -2.89 19.82 7.04
N ARG A 754 -1.72 19.25 7.34
CA ARG A 754 -0.43 19.82 6.93
C ARG A 754 -0.15 19.62 5.43
N VAL A 755 -0.47 18.44 4.90
CA VAL A 755 -0.21 18.16 3.48
C VAL A 755 -1.22 18.87 2.58
N THR A 756 -2.48 18.98 2.99
CA THR A 756 -3.47 19.80 2.29
C THR A 756 -3.09 21.29 2.29
N GLN A 757 -2.50 21.79 3.37
CA GLN A 757 -1.91 23.14 3.38
C GLN A 757 -0.78 23.28 2.34
N LEU A 758 0.08 22.28 2.17
CA LEU A 758 1.11 22.30 1.12
C LEU A 758 0.51 22.22 -0.30
N ALA A 759 -0.50 21.37 -0.51
CA ALA A 759 -1.17 21.26 -1.80
C ALA A 759 -1.92 22.55 -2.19
N THR A 760 -2.52 23.23 -1.20
CA THR A 760 -3.18 24.54 -1.41
C THR A 760 -2.19 25.67 -1.66
N VAL A 761 -0.99 25.62 -1.06
CA VAL A 761 0.13 26.50 -1.47
C VAL A 761 0.46 26.28 -2.94
N LEU A 762 0.65 25.02 -3.35
CA LEU A 762 1.04 24.71 -4.72
C LEU A 762 -0.04 25.12 -5.72
N SER A 763 -1.32 24.91 -5.41
CA SER A 763 -2.43 25.29 -6.29
C SER A 763 -2.63 26.81 -6.37
N HIS A 764 -2.41 27.55 -5.27
CA HIS A 764 -2.49 29.01 -5.25
C HIS A 764 -1.37 29.65 -6.08
N VAL A 765 -0.15 29.11 -6.01
CA VAL A 765 1.03 29.63 -6.73
C VAL A 765 1.18 29.03 -8.13
N ALA A 766 0.35 28.05 -8.51
CA ALA A 766 0.52 27.28 -9.75
C ALA A 766 0.67 28.17 -11.00
N LYS A 767 -0.07 29.28 -11.08
CA LYS A 767 0.01 30.22 -12.20
C LYS A 767 1.35 30.95 -12.25
N ASP A 768 1.86 31.42 -11.11
CA ASP A 768 3.13 32.13 -11.01
C ASP A 768 4.31 31.18 -11.22
N LEU A 769 4.21 29.96 -10.67
CA LEU A 769 5.18 28.89 -10.89
C LEU A 769 5.26 28.50 -12.36
N PHE A 770 4.11 28.41 -13.05
CA PHE A 770 4.07 28.14 -14.49
C PHE A 770 4.78 29.24 -15.30
N GLY A 771 4.59 30.52 -14.92
CA GLY A 771 5.33 31.64 -15.50
C GLY A 771 6.85 31.54 -15.28
N CYS A 772 7.28 31.26 -14.05
CA CYS A 772 8.70 31.05 -13.72
C CYS A 772 9.30 29.86 -14.49
N PHE A 773 8.56 28.75 -14.57
CA PHE A 773 8.99 27.55 -15.31
C PHE A 773 9.10 27.82 -16.81
N THR A 774 8.21 28.62 -17.39
CA THR A 774 8.29 29.01 -18.79
C THR A 774 9.58 29.79 -19.07
N LEU A 775 9.93 30.75 -18.19
CA LEU A 775 11.17 31.51 -18.30
C LEU A 775 12.40 30.61 -18.11
N PHE A 776 12.38 29.73 -17.11
CA PHE A 776 13.42 28.72 -16.89
C PHE A 776 13.62 27.86 -18.14
N PHE A 777 12.54 27.35 -18.73
CA PHE A 777 12.60 26.47 -19.90
C PHE A 777 13.20 27.18 -21.13
N ILE A 778 12.87 28.44 -21.38
CA ILE A 778 13.43 29.21 -22.49
C ILE A 778 14.95 29.38 -22.32
N VAL A 779 15.39 29.82 -21.14
CA VAL A 779 16.82 30.00 -20.84
C VAL A 779 17.55 28.66 -20.88
N TYR A 780 16.97 27.63 -20.27
CA TYR A 780 17.51 26.28 -20.25
C TYR A 780 17.71 25.73 -21.68
N MET A 781 16.70 25.81 -22.54
CA MET A 781 16.80 25.35 -23.92
C MET A 781 17.78 26.18 -24.75
N ALA A 782 17.95 27.47 -24.44
CA ALA A 782 18.99 28.30 -25.07
C ALA A 782 20.39 27.79 -24.72
N PHE A 783 20.66 27.45 -23.45
CA PHE A 783 21.93 26.84 -23.04
C PHE A 783 22.15 25.45 -23.65
N VAL A 784 21.10 24.61 -23.73
CA VAL A 784 21.14 23.31 -24.42
C VAL A 784 21.53 23.48 -25.89
N GLY A 785 20.85 24.38 -26.60
CA GLY A 785 21.12 24.64 -28.01
C GLY A 785 22.53 25.20 -28.24
N PHE A 786 22.94 26.18 -27.43
CA PHE A 786 24.27 26.77 -27.52
C PHE A 786 25.38 25.76 -27.21
N GLY A 787 25.20 24.93 -26.17
CA GLY A 787 26.14 23.86 -25.82
C GLY A 787 26.27 22.82 -26.93
N HIS A 788 25.15 22.40 -27.54
CA HIS A 788 25.16 21.48 -28.68
C HIS A 788 25.91 22.07 -29.89
N LEU A 789 25.66 23.34 -30.23
CA LEU A 789 26.27 23.98 -31.40
C LEU A 789 27.79 24.18 -31.24
N ILE A 790 28.27 24.51 -30.03
CA ILE A 790 29.69 24.75 -29.78
C ILE A 790 30.45 23.45 -29.54
N PHE A 791 29.95 22.62 -28.62
CA PHE A 791 30.69 21.47 -28.11
C PHE A 791 30.31 20.16 -28.80
N GLY A 792 29.16 20.09 -29.50
CA GLY A 792 28.62 18.83 -30.02
C GLY A 792 29.48 18.14 -31.07
N ARG A 793 30.38 18.86 -31.74
CA ARG A 793 31.36 18.28 -32.67
C ARG A 793 32.49 17.52 -31.96
N HIS A 794 32.87 17.97 -30.77
CA HIS A 794 34.07 17.52 -30.08
C HIS A 794 33.78 16.66 -28.84
N LEU A 795 32.65 16.92 -28.17
CA LEU A 795 32.27 16.22 -26.95
C LEU A 795 31.04 15.34 -27.17
N VAL A 796 31.17 14.07 -26.77
CA VAL A 796 30.09 13.08 -26.81
C VAL A 796 28.91 13.52 -25.95
N THR A 797 29.17 14.22 -24.83
CA THR A 797 28.17 14.77 -23.90
C THR A 797 27.28 15.85 -24.51
N TYR A 798 27.67 16.45 -25.64
CA TYR A 798 26.89 17.45 -26.36
C TYR A 798 26.54 17.01 -27.79
N LYS A 799 26.76 15.74 -28.15
CA LYS A 799 26.63 15.23 -29.53
C LYS A 799 25.25 15.43 -30.14
N THR A 800 24.20 15.20 -29.36
CA THR A 800 22.81 15.42 -29.81
C THR A 800 22.11 16.36 -28.85
N LEU A 801 21.03 17.01 -29.30
CA LEU A 801 20.26 17.90 -28.44
C LEU A 801 19.71 17.15 -27.22
N LEU A 802 19.26 15.90 -27.37
CA LEU A 802 18.76 15.08 -26.26
C LEU A 802 19.86 14.74 -25.24
N VAL A 803 21.05 14.35 -25.71
CA VAL A 803 22.19 14.09 -24.80
C VAL A 803 22.67 15.38 -24.15
N SER A 804 22.59 16.51 -24.84
CA SER A 804 22.91 17.82 -24.25
C SER A 804 21.93 18.19 -23.13
N VAL A 805 20.63 17.88 -23.28
CA VAL A 805 19.62 18.03 -22.22
C VAL A 805 20.00 17.19 -20.99
N THR A 806 20.41 15.93 -21.16
CA THR A 806 20.80 15.09 -20.02
C THR A 806 22.06 15.62 -19.33
N THR A 807 23.05 16.06 -20.09
CA THR A 807 24.30 16.64 -19.56
C THR A 807 24.02 17.91 -18.75
N ILE A 808 23.22 18.84 -19.26
CA ILE A 808 22.89 20.09 -18.54
C ILE A 808 21.97 19.81 -17.34
N THR A 809 21.06 18.84 -17.42
CA THR A 809 20.26 18.43 -16.26
C THR A 809 21.15 17.85 -15.15
N ASN A 810 22.11 16.99 -15.51
CA ASN A 810 23.13 16.48 -14.58
C ASN A 810 23.95 17.64 -13.98
N ALA A 811 24.15 18.71 -14.75
CA ALA A 811 24.80 19.92 -14.28
C ALA A 811 24.04 20.70 -13.23
N ILE A 812 22.71 20.75 -13.32
CA ILE A 812 21.85 21.34 -12.29
C ILE A 812 21.92 20.53 -10.99
N ILE A 813 22.03 19.19 -11.09
CA ILE A 813 22.17 18.29 -9.94
C ILE A 813 23.56 18.39 -9.29
N GLY A 814 24.56 18.88 -10.02
CA GLY A 814 25.94 19.01 -9.56
C GLY A 814 26.86 17.86 -9.96
N LYS A 815 26.40 16.95 -10.83
CA LYS A 815 27.22 15.85 -11.38
C LYS A 815 27.78 16.24 -12.75
N ASN A 816 28.92 16.92 -12.76
CA ASN A 816 29.54 17.46 -13.98
C ASN A 816 30.94 16.92 -14.26
N SER A 817 31.18 16.53 -15.50
CA SER A 817 32.51 16.30 -16.07
C SER A 817 32.98 17.58 -16.80
N ILE A 818 33.52 18.53 -16.02
CA ILE A 818 33.88 19.86 -16.53
C ILE A 818 35.28 19.85 -17.19
N ASP A 819 36.14 18.91 -16.81
CA ASP A 819 37.52 18.82 -17.30
C ASP A 819 37.56 18.70 -18.83
N ASP A 820 36.73 17.83 -19.41
CA ASP A 820 36.64 17.65 -20.86
C ASP A 820 36.18 18.92 -21.60
N LEU A 821 35.33 19.73 -20.94
CA LEU A 821 34.83 20.99 -21.48
C LEU A 821 35.93 22.04 -21.55
N PHE A 822 36.71 22.16 -20.48
CA PHE A 822 37.79 23.13 -20.37
C PHE A 822 39.00 22.77 -21.23
N VAL A 823 39.27 21.49 -21.43
CA VAL A 823 40.33 21.02 -22.34
C VAL A 823 39.97 21.30 -23.80
N THR A 824 38.71 21.07 -24.19
CA THR A 824 38.28 21.22 -25.59
C THR A 824 38.25 22.68 -26.04
N ALA A 825 37.70 23.57 -25.22
CA ALA A 825 37.60 24.99 -25.52
C ALA A 825 37.81 25.81 -24.24
N PRO A 826 39.07 26.17 -23.91
CA PRO A 826 39.38 26.77 -22.62
C PRO A 826 38.63 28.08 -22.39
N VAL A 827 38.71 29.05 -23.30
CA VAL A 827 38.04 30.35 -23.06
C VAL A 827 36.51 30.21 -23.08
N LEU A 828 35.97 29.58 -24.10
CA LEU A 828 34.52 29.52 -24.33
C LEU A 828 33.81 28.58 -23.33
N GLY A 829 34.46 27.48 -22.93
CA GLY A 829 33.96 26.55 -21.91
C GLY A 829 33.85 27.20 -20.54
N HIS A 830 34.86 27.98 -20.11
CA HIS A 830 34.81 28.71 -18.84
C HIS A 830 33.71 29.77 -18.84
N ILE A 831 33.59 30.56 -19.92
CA ILE A 831 32.53 31.57 -20.05
C ILE A 831 31.14 30.92 -20.06
N TYR A 832 30.96 29.87 -20.85
CA TYR A 832 29.70 29.14 -20.93
C TYR A 832 29.27 28.60 -19.56
N TYR A 833 30.18 27.92 -18.86
CA TYR A 833 29.88 27.33 -17.56
C TYR A 833 29.60 28.41 -16.50
N PHE A 834 30.37 29.49 -16.48
CA PHE A 834 30.14 30.63 -15.59
C PHE A 834 28.75 31.25 -15.81
N LEU A 835 28.37 31.52 -17.05
CA LEU A 835 27.06 32.07 -17.39
C LEU A 835 25.94 31.09 -17.03
N PHE A 836 26.13 29.80 -17.26
CA PHE A 836 25.17 28.77 -16.88
C PHE A 836 24.93 28.77 -15.36
N VAL A 837 25.99 28.77 -14.55
CA VAL A 837 25.88 28.81 -13.07
C VAL A 837 25.20 30.10 -12.61
N LEU A 838 25.57 31.25 -13.18
CA LEU A 838 24.99 32.54 -12.81
C LEU A 838 23.49 32.61 -13.15
N PHE A 839 23.11 32.31 -14.39
CA PHE A 839 21.74 32.47 -14.84
C PHE A 839 20.84 31.31 -14.38
N VAL A 840 21.23 30.06 -14.62
CA VAL A 840 20.37 28.90 -14.37
C VAL A 840 20.35 28.52 -12.89
N ILE A 841 21.51 28.48 -12.23
CA ILE A 841 21.57 28.07 -10.84
C ILE A 841 21.26 29.24 -9.91
N TRP A 842 21.95 30.37 -10.03
CA TRP A 842 21.78 31.46 -9.06
C TRP A 842 20.49 32.25 -9.29
N ILE A 843 20.23 32.74 -10.50
CA ILE A 843 19.06 33.60 -10.75
C ILE A 843 17.76 32.79 -10.78
N LEU A 844 17.69 31.74 -11.59
CA LEU A 844 16.41 31.04 -11.79
C LEU A 844 15.97 30.21 -10.57
N MET A 845 16.89 29.55 -9.86
CA MET A 845 16.50 28.84 -8.64
C MET A 845 16.10 29.78 -7.51
N THR A 846 16.77 30.93 -7.36
CA THR A 846 16.35 31.91 -6.35
C THR A 846 15.00 32.53 -6.66
N MET A 847 14.68 32.77 -7.94
CA MET A 847 13.36 33.22 -8.38
C MET A 847 12.25 32.20 -8.04
N LEU A 848 12.48 30.91 -8.30
CA LEU A 848 11.55 29.83 -7.94
C LEU A 848 11.33 29.76 -6.42
N CYS A 849 12.41 29.81 -5.64
CA CYS A 849 12.36 29.83 -4.18
C CYS A 849 11.61 31.06 -3.63
N ALA A 850 11.84 32.24 -4.20
CA ALA A 850 11.16 33.47 -3.79
C ALA A 850 9.65 33.38 -4.04
N THR A 851 9.24 32.89 -5.21
CA THR A 851 7.84 32.72 -5.61
C THR A 851 7.12 31.73 -4.69
N LEU A 852 7.76 30.59 -4.37
CA LEU A 852 7.22 29.62 -3.42
C LEU A 852 7.11 30.20 -2.00
N ASN A 853 8.12 30.93 -1.52
CA ASN A 853 8.09 31.55 -0.20
C ASN A 853 6.96 32.59 -0.07
N MET A 854 6.71 33.37 -1.12
CA MET A 854 5.60 34.33 -1.16
C MET A 854 4.26 33.61 -1.02
N GLY A 855 4.05 32.54 -1.78
CA GLY A 855 2.84 31.72 -1.71
C GLY A 855 2.62 31.04 -0.36
N ILE A 856 3.68 30.50 0.25
CA ILE A 856 3.62 29.91 1.60
C ILE A 856 3.15 30.95 2.60
N ARG A 857 3.67 32.19 2.53
CA ARG A 857 3.30 33.28 3.44
C ARG A 857 1.82 33.65 3.30
N GLU A 858 1.29 33.71 2.08
CA GLU A 858 -0.11 34.04 1.81
C GLU A 858 -1.08 32.95 2.28
N VAL A 859 -0.80 31.69 1.96
CA VAL A 859 -1.67 30.58 2.38
C VAL A 859 -1.62 30.40 3.89
N ARG A 860 -0.47 30.59 4.55
CA ARG A 860 -0.41 30.58 6.02
C ARG A 860 -1.35 31.63 6.63
N LYS A 861 -1.38 32.85 6.11
CA LYS A 861 -2.32 33.89 6.56
C LYS A 861 -3.79 33.46 6.39
N LYS A 862 -4.14 32.84 5.25
CA LYS A 862 -5.51 32.35 4.99
C LYS A 862 -5.88 31.12 5.84
N SER A 863 -4.92 30.25 6.13
CA SER A 863 -5.14 28.98 6.84
C SER A 863 -5.50 29.13 8.31
N VAL A 864 -5.10 30.24 8.95
CA VAL A 864 -5.49 30.55 10.34
C VAL A 864 -7.00 30.81 10.47
N ALA A 865 -7.68 31.15 9.37
CA ALA A 865 -9.10 31.53 9.38
C ALA A 865 -10.08 30.36 9.12
N LEU A 866 -9.60 29.16 8.73
CA LEU A 866 -10.46 28.04 8.34
C LEU A 866 -10.55 26.96 9.43
N PRO A 867 -11.74 26.34 9.65
CA PRO A 867 -11.89 25.24 10.59
C PRO A 867 -11.08 24.02 10.15
N THR A 868 -10.51 23.31 11.11
CA THR A 868 -9.62 22.17 10.85
C THR A 868 -10.39 21.01 10.20
N PRO A 869 -9.95 20.49 9.05
CA PRO A 869 -10.57 19.32 8.43
C PRO A 869 -10.41 18.06 9.29
N TYR A 870 -11.25 17.07 9.01
CA TYR A 870 -11.25 15.77 9.68
C TYR A 870 -9.89 15.08 9.53
N GLY A 871 -9.17 14.89 10.63
CA GLY A 871 -7.79 14.40 10.62
C GLY A 871 -7.67 12.89 10.39
N ILE A 872 -6.57 12.47 9.75
CA ILE A 872 -6.19 11.06 9.54
C ILE A 872 -6.29 10.24 10.83
N LEU A 873 -5.88 10.79 11.98
CA LEU A 873 -5.90 10.08 13.26
C LEU A 873 -7.31 9.65 13.68
N ASN A 874 -8.30 10.53 13.51
CA ASN A 874 -9.69 10.23 13.81
C ASN A 874 -10.21 9.12 12.88
N LEU A 875 -9.77 9.17 11.62
CA LEU A 875 -10.14 8.20 10.60
C LEU A 875 -9.52 6.81 10.85
N THR A 876 -8.24 6.76 11.22
CA THR A 876 -7.57 5.51 11.61
C THR A 876 -8.15 4.92 12.89
N SER A 877 -8.55 5.76 13.84
CA SER A 877 -9.23 5.32 15.07
C SER A 877 -10.59 4.71 14.74
N ASN A 878 -11.38 5.37 13.89
CA ASN A 878 -12.68 4.87 13.45
C ASN A 878 -12.56 3.57 12.67
N LEU A 879 -11.58 3.45 11.77
CA LEU A 879 -11.36 2.22 11.02
C LEU A 879 -10.83 1.08 11.87
N CYS A 880 -9.94 1.35 12.82
CA CYS A 880 -9.53 0.34 13.78
C CYS A 880 -10.79 -0.19 14.49
N ASN A 881 -11.65 0.72 14.98
CA ASN A 881 -12.91 0.34 15.61
C ASN A 881 -13.88 -0.42 14.68
N GLN A 882 -13.95 -0.06 13.39
CA GLN A 882 -14.80 -0.73 12.40
C GLN A 882 -14.27 -2.10 11.95
N VAL A 883 -12.96 -2.22 11.71
CA VAL A 883 -12.29 -3.48 11.34
C VAL A 883 -12.36 -4.46 12.51
N ILE A 884 -12.15 -3.95 13.72
CA ILE A 884 -12.39 -4.69 14.95
C ILE A 884 -13.84 -5.19 14.98
N ALA A 885 -14.82 -4.35 14.67
CA ALA A 885 -16.22 -4.76 14.65
C ALA A 885 -16.56 -5.78 13.53
N SER A 886 -15.98 -5.63 12.34
CA SER A 886 -16.29 -6.47 11.16
C SER A 886 -15.60 -7.83 11.18
N VAL A 887 -14.32 -7.90 11.59
CA VAL A 887 -13.59 -9.16 11.81
C VAL A 887 -14.26 -10.00 12.91
N LEU A 888 -14.95 -9.34 13.84
CA LEU A 888 -15.69 -9.97 14.92
C LEU A 888 -17.16 -10.30 14.57
N MET A 889 -17.58 -10.19 13.30
CA MET A 889 -18.95 -10.49 12.84
C MET A 889 -20.04 -9.74 13.64
N LEU A 890 -19.73 -8.53 14.13
CA LEU A 890 -20.73 -7.66 14.74
C LEU A 890 -21.51 -6.99 13.60
N ASN A 891 -22.81 -7.26 13.53
CA ASN A 891 -23.70 -6.72 12.50
C ASN A 891 -23.56 -5.18 12.40
N PRO A 892 -23.18 -4.62 11.23
CA PRO A 892 -22.69 -3.24 11.10
C PRO A 892 -23.75 -2.14 11.29
N LYS A 893 -24.99 -2.48 11.65
CA LYS A 893 -26.05 -1.48 11.84
C LYS A 893 -26.02 -0.77 13.21
N HIS A 894 -25.15 -1.17 14.14
CA HIS A 894 -25.26 -0.72 15.55
C HIS A 894 -23.95 -0.30 16.24
N HIS A 895 -22.91 0.12 15.53
CA HIS A 895 -21.79 0.78 16.20
C HIS A 895 -21.08 1.85 15.35
N SER A 896 -21.29 3.10 15.74
CA SER A 896 -20.26 4.13 15.79
C SER A 896 -20.00 4.49 17.26
N ASN A 897 -19.01 3.86 17.90
CA ASN A 897 -18.69 4.09 19.31
C ASN A 897 -17.63 5.18 19.53
N VAL A 898 -17.96 6.02 20.51
CA VAL A 898 -17.17 6.97 21.30
C VAL A 898 -15.88 6.36 21.90
N LYS A 899 -14.82 7.20 21.99
CA LYS A 899 -14.13 7.48 23.26
C LYS A 899 -13.42 8.84 23.23
N GLU A 900 -13.72 9.62 24.27
CA GLU A 900 -13.04 10.85 24.66
C GLU A 900 -11.52 10.67 24.73
N ASN A 901 -10.80 11.68 24.24
CA ASN A 901 -9.55 12.11 24.85
C ASN A 901 -9.44 13.64 24.79
N GLN A 902 -9.37 14.19 26.00
CA GLN A 902 -8.73 15.44 26.42
C GLN A 902 -8.03 16.25 25.31
N SER A 903 -8.74 17.25 24.81
CA SER A 903 -8.17 18.59 24.64
C SER A 903 -9.18 19.58 25.23
N VAL A 904 -9.07 19.81 26.54
CA VAL A 904 -9.61 21.02 27.14
C VAL A 904 -8.79 22.17 26.57
N GLY A 905 -9.31 22.78 25.52
CA GLY A 905 -8.77 23.99 24.90
C GLY A 905 -9.94 24.82 24.39
N ASN A 906 -10.43 25.71 25.25
CA ASN A 906 -11.27 26.87 24.94
C ASN A 906 -12.44 26.70 23.96
N PHE A 907 -13.57 26.16 24.44
CA PHE A 907 -14.88 26.42 23.84
C PHE A 907 -15.65 27.57 24.52
N SER A 908 -15.04 28.21 25.52
CA SER A 908 -15.57 29.42 26.17
C SER A 908 -15.31 30.71 25.38
N GLU A 909 -14.54 30.68 24.28
CA GLU A 909 -14.23 31.87 23.48
C GLU A 909 -15.23 32.14 22.34
N VAL A 910 -16.07 31.19 21.93
CA VAL A 910 -17.01 31.39 20.81
C VAL A 910 -18.33 32.03 21.27
N ILE A 911 -18.71 31.89 22.55
CA ILE A 911 -19.94 32.50 23.09
C ILE A 911 -19.75 34.00 23.39
N ASN A 912 -18.51 34.50 23.48
CA ASN A 912 -18.22 35.92 23.71
C ASN A 912 -18.14 36.78 22.43
N TYR A 913 -18.34 36.21 21.25
CA TYR A 913 -18.24 36.94 19.97
C TYR A 913 -19.55 37.60 19.51
N GLN A 914 -20.64 37.54 20.28
CA GLN A 914 -21.92 38.18 19.91
C GLN A 914 -22.39 39.31 20.86
N THR A 915 -21.55 39.77 21.80
CA THR A 915 -21.95 40.83 22.77
C THR A 915 -20.92 41.95 22.95
N LYS A 916 -20.04 42.20 21.98
CA LYS A 916 -19.14 43.36 22.00
C LYS A 916 -19.03 44.03 20.63
N ASP A 917 -20.13 44.63 20.21
CA ASP A 917 -20.09 45.84 19.36
C ASP A 917 -20.59 47.00 20.21
N LEU A 918 -19.65 47.68 20.86
CA LEU A 918 -19.80 49.06 21.33
C LEU A 918 -18.41 49.58 21.69
N ASP A 919 -17.93 50.46 20.82
CA ASP A 919 -16.68 51.21 20.89
C ASP A 919 -16.41 51.82 22.26
N LEU A 920 -15.16 51.71 22.73
CA LEU A 920 -14.46 52.73 23.52
C LEU A 920 -13.09 52.19 23.92
N LYS A 921 -12.04 52.59 23.19
CA LYS A 921 -10.72 53.03 23.69
C LYS A 921 -9.64 52.88 22.60
N ASP A 922 -9.56 53.91 21.76
CA ASP A 922 -8.26 54.54 21.52
C ASP A 922 -7.85 55.23 22.82
N LEU A 923 -6.71 54.87 23.41
CA LEU A 923 -5.80 55.76 24.16
C LEU A 923 -4.72 54.93 24.90
N PHE A 924 -3.45 55.29 24.62
CA PHE A 924 -2.19 55.00 25.31
C PHE A 924 -1.40 53.70 25.02
N ILE A 925 -0.47 53.81 24.05
CA ILE A 925 1.01 53.83 24.20
C ILE A 925 1.55 53.47 25.62
N ASP A 926 2.32 52.37 25.80
CA ASP A 926 3.80 52.33 25.72
C ASP A 926 4.40 50.96 26.16
N GLU A 927 5.68 50.80 25.79
CA GLU A 927 6.64 49.69 25.93
C GLU A 927 6.72 48.94 27.28
N PHE A 928 7.16 47.67 27.27
CA PHE A 928 8.39 47.19 27.95
C PHE A 928 8.62 45.66 27.77
N HIS A 929 9.85 45.31 27.37
CA HIS A 929 10.48 43.98 27.36
C HIS A 929 11.11 43.67 28.77
N PRO A 930 11.85 42.56 28.99
CA PRO A 930 11.40 41.20 29.33
C PRO A 930 11.95 40.73 30.70
N SER A 931 11.75 39.43 31.03
CA SER A 931 12.65 38.54 31.80
C SER A 931 12.23 38.03 33.20
N GLN A 932 12.59 36.75 33.39
CA GLN A 932 12.87 35.97 34.60
C GLN A 932 11.75 35.19 35.33
N ASN A 933 11.83 33.86 35.15
CA ASN A 933 11.78 32.77 36.13
C ASN A 933 11.05 33.02 37.45
N PHE A 934 10.01 32.23 37.75
CA PHE A 934 9.80 31.72 39.11
C PHE A 934 9.02 30.39 39.13
N LEU A 935 9.35 29.62 40.16
CA LEU A 935 9.01 28.22 40.42
C LEU A 935 7.51 27.92 40.47
N TYR A 936 7.17 26.70 40.04
CA TYR A 936 5.87 26.06 40.23
C TYR A 936 5.66 25.71 41.71
N ASP A 937 4.67 26.33 42.35
CA ASP A 937 4.10 25.89 43.62
C ASP A 937 2.59 25.66 43.46
N LYS A 938 2.08 24.56 44.02
CA LYS A 938 0.70 24.05 43.84
C LYS A 938 -0.35 25.00 44.44
N PRO A 939 -1.43 25.39 43.73
CA PRO A 939 -2.50 26.13 44.37
C PRO A 939 -3.51 25.23 45.09
N LYS A 940 -3.72 25.55 46.37
CA LYS A 940 -4.79 25.08 47.24
C LYS A 940 -6.16 25.52 46.72
N LYS A 941 -7.17 24.64 46.86
CA LYS A 941 -8.60 24.92 46.63
C LYS A 941 -9.06 26.13 47.46
N LYS A 942 -9.48 27.23 46.81
CA LYS A 942 -10.28 28.30 47.42
C LYS A 942 -11.76 28.09 47.07
N LYS A 943 -12.60 27.95 48.09
CA LYS A 943 -14.06 28.09 48.03
C LYS A 943 -14.39 29.55 47.73
N ILE A 944 -15.12 29.81 46.66
CA ILE A 944 -15.75 31.12 46.39
C ILE A 944 -17.26 30.93 46.56
N ILE A 945 -17.82 31.66 47.52
CA ILE A 945 -19.25 31.80 47.76
C ILE A 945 -19.68 33.03 46.96
N LEU A 946 -20.59 32.88 46.01
CA LEU A 946 -21.22 33.99 45.28
C LEU A 946 -22.65 34.14 45.80
N ASN A 947 -22.89 35.25 46.50
CA ASN A 947 -24.21 35.72 46.89
C ASN A 947 -24.94 36.31 45.68
N ALA A 948 -26.21 35.97 45.52
CA ALA A 948 -27.11 36.51 44.50
C ALA A 948 -27.50 37.98 44.80
N PRO A 949 -27.55 38.87 43.80
CA PRO A 949 -28.20 40.17 43.94
C PRO A 949 -29.71 40.08 43.64
N GLN A 950 -30.49 40.84 44.42
CA GLN A 950 -31.93 41.00 44.34
C GLN A 950 -32.34 41.76 43.05
N CYS A 951 -33.33 41.26 42.32
CA CYS A 951 -33.92 41.93 41.16
C CYS A 951 -35.06 42.87 41.58
N HIS A 952 -34.93 44.15 41.23
CA HIS A 952 -36.01 45.13 41.27
C HIS A 952 -36.89 45.04 40.02
N TYR A 953 -38.20 45.01 40.24
CA TYR A 953 -39.26 45.16 39.24
C TYR A 953 -39.30 46.60 38.69
N ILE A 954 -39.34 46.77 37.36
CA ILE A 954 -39.82 48.00 36.72
C ILE A 954 -40.92 47.62 35.71
N GLN A 955 -42.14 48.03 36.03
CA GLN A 955 -43.30 48.01 35.14
C GLN A 955 -43.11 49.05 34.02
N LYS A 956 -43.38 48.68 32.76
CA LYS A 956 -43.60 49.63 31.67
C LYS A 956 -45.07 49.63 31.28
N LYS A 957 -45.68 50.80 31.48
CA LYS A 957 -46.98 51.24 30.95
C LYS A 957 -46.86 51.57 29.46
N GLU A 958 -48.02 51.46 28.81
CA GLU A 958 -48.43 51.90 27.46
C GLU A 958 -47.74 53.17 26.94
N ILE A 959 -47.34 53.16 25.65
CA ILE A 959 -48.04 53.73 24.48
C ILE A 959 -47.48 53.03 23.23
#